data_AF-A0A7C6J8Q5-F1
#
_entry.id   AF-A0A7C6J8Q5-F1
#
_cell.length_a   1.000
_cell.length_b   1.000
_cell.length_c   1.000
_cell.angle_alpha   90.00
_cell.angle_beta   90.00
_cell.angle_gamma   90.00
#
_symmetry.space_group_name_H-M   'P 1'
#
loop_
_entity.id
_entity.type
_entity.pdbx_description
1 polymer ?
#
loop_
_entity_poly.entity_id
_entity_poly.type
_entity_poly.pdbx_seq_one_letter_code
_entity_poly.pdbx_strand_id
1 'polypeptide(L)'
;MKLTKCRIIALLVIVALIFSVSPAWAVKTPVYLSRGEVAGVVLNAADDYNPGISKNEIMLGFEDGTLREKEPASMVQALVMLSRAFGELPSPRGDNLRRGVFDQHFNDVPPWAAEEVDKLKKAGILSSPVEGKLGASENISASQLNKIIKRIWALEGNNLKDDFYAAVNKEWLDSSQIPAGEARNTTFTELRDENDKRISDILNTLSQKDWPQGSKEQKLVDFYQSALDLDSRNEQGIEPVRKYLQAYEEADSLKQLIQTDININRETGNGQLLFYYLYQDPQDSSSYIMYHQALVPTWEKDFYSSPDKRDACMRYISRLLTLSGEDEATVQSVSKKIFNMEKELSENSLDPEEYYDIDKTYNVYTLEQLESLYPNFDLKKTITDTGYQLPNRVWVDDEGLLLKSAQYFNEENLELLKDYAKFKFIDACGFTLSRGFIEAEQEFDALVFGVEGVKSDQQLAVIAVKDYLPAYLGEIYVEKYFSEQAKQDVEEMIANFVEVYKQKIINLEWMSTETKERALKKLDYMNVKIGYPDKWPATLDNTDIKSYADGGSYFDNVCRINLADINENKAKQGQPVDKSTWEMPVYVVNAYYDPQNNEIVFPAGILQEPFYSINASPAENYGGIGTVIAHEITHAFDTVGGKFDEMGNAKNWWTEDDYRNFMERAKRVQEFYDGLEIVAGIESDGELTLFENIADLGAMSCCLEVLSQYENPDYQAFFKSNAVIWRQTLTRELADYFSNVDVHSNAIIRVNRTVVNFDEFYEAFVISEKDGMYVPLEERVGVW
;
A
#
# COMPACT_ATOMS: atom_id res chain seq x y z
N MET A 1 57.93 -10.11 43.44
CA MET A 1 59.12 -9.29 43.76
C MET A 1 59.36 -8.36 42.58
N LYS A 2 59.10 -7.06 42.78
CA LYS A 2 59.55 -5.84 42.06
C LYS A 2 60.08 -5.91 40.61
N LEU A 3 59.47 -5.06 39.76
CA LEU A 3 60.07 -4.12 38.76
C LEU A 3 60.97 -4.74 37.67
N THR A 4 60.76 -4.51 36.37
CA THR A 4 60.97 -3.20 35.71
C THR A 4 60.56 -3.24 34.21
N LYS A 5 60.01 -2.10 33.73
CA LYS A 5 60.19 -1.43 32.41
C LYS A 5 59.72 -2.14 31.13
N CYS A 6 59.33 -1.47 30.04
CA CYS A 6 58.77 -0.16 29.69
C CYS A 6 58.81 -0.14 28.14
N ARG A 7 57.64 0.07 27.51
CA ARG A 7 57.39 0.87 26.30
C ARG A 7 58.38 0.82 25.11
N ILE A 8 57.82 0.47 23.94
CA ILE A 8 57.62 1.26 22.69
C ILE A 8 57.45 0.21 21.57
N ILE A 9 56.26 -0.10 21.06
CA ILE A 9 55.35 0.68 20.17
C ILE A 9 55.71 0.54 18.67
N ALA A 10 54.67 0.19 17.92
CA ALA A 10 54.40 0.47 16.50
C ALA A 10 55.24 -0.22 15.43
N LEU A 11 54.66 -1.27 14.85
CA LEU A 11 54.21 -1.36 13.45
C LEU A 11 53.62 -2.77 13.26
N LEU A 12 52.59 -2.93 12.42
CA LEU A 12 51.89 -4.19 12.06
C LEU A 12 50.56 -4.48 12.78
N VAL A 13 49.63 -3.52 12.80
CA VAL A 13 48.18 -3.76 13.00
C VAL A 13 47.32 -2.84 12.10
N ILE A 14 47.62 -2.76 10.80
CA ILE A 14 46.71 -2.13 9.83
C ILE A 14 46.74 -3.02 8.59
N VAL A 15 45.66 -3.78 8.36
CA VAL A 15 45.16 -4.32 7.06
C VAL A 15 44.10 -5.43 7.25
N ALA A 16 43.84 -5.95 8.45
CA ALA A 16 42.76 -6.93 8.63
C ALA A 16 42.03 -6.67 9.96
N LEU A 17 40.83 -6.08 9.89
CA LEU A 17 39.75 -5.95 10.88
C LEU A 17 39.08 -4.56 10.76
N ILE A 18 38.19 -4.42 9.77
CA ILE A 18 37.05 -3.49 9.82
C ILE A 18 35.84 -4.26 9.31
N PHE A 19 35.38 -5.25 10.07
CA PHE A 19 34.02 -5.79 9.97
C PHE A 19 33.71 -6.40 11.34
N SER A 20 32.51 -6.07 11.85
CA SER A 20 31.88 -6.51 13.12
C SER A 20 31.87 -5.49 14.28
N VAL A 21 31.11 -4.40 14.15
CA VAL A 21 30.28 -3.86 15.25
C VAL A 21 29.16 -3.00 14.65
N SER A 22 27.89 -3.39 14.82
CA SER A 22 26.76 -2.45 14.68
C SER A 22 26.72 -1.55 15.91
N PRO A 23 26.57 -0.24 15.71
CA PRO A 23 25.59 0.48 16.51
C PRO A 23 24.72 1.42 15.65
N ALA A 24 23.48 1.51 16.10
CA ALA A 24 22.50 2.54 15.79
C ALA A 24 23.10 3.94 15.54
N TRP A 25 22.57 4.62 14.52
CA TRP A 25 22.77 6.06 14.22
C TRP A 25 24.21 6.57 14.28
N ALA A 26 25.12 5.95 13.55
CA ALA A 26 26.32 6.64 13.07
C ALA A 26 26.05 7.14 11.66
N VAL A 27 25.95 8.47 11.48
CA VAL A 27 26.05 9.08 10.14
C VAL A 27 27.34 8.55 9.51
N LYS A 28 27.23 7.58 8.59
CA LYS A 28 28.38 7.09 7.82
C LYS A 28 28.99 8.33 7.17
N THR A 29 30.22 8.68 7.55
CA THR A 29 30.92 9.79 6.90
C THR A 29 30.90 9.54 5.39
N PRO A 30 30.36 10.45 4.57
CA PRO A 30 30.22 10.21 3.15
C PRO A 30 31.59 9.88 2.54
N VAL A 31 31.69 8.71 1.92
CA VAL A 31 32.89 8.31 1.16
C VAL A 31 32.83 9.05 -0.17
N TYR A 32 33.54 10.17 -0.22
CA TYR A 32 33.67 10.97 -1.43
C TYR A 32 34.60 10.31 -2.42
N LEU A 33 34.21 10.32 -3.69
CA LEU A 33 34.98 9.73 -4.77
C LEU A 33 35.99 10.73 -5.33
N SER A 34 37.17 10.23 -5.68
CA SER A 34 38.12 10.95 -6.52
C SER A 34 37.67 10.99 -7.98
N ARG A 35 38.18 11.94 -8.75
CA ARG A 35 37.91 12.05 -10.20
C ARG A 35 38.22 10.77 -10.96
N GLY A 36 39.30 10.06 -10.58
CA GLY A 36 39.68 8.80 -11.19
C GLY A 36 38.72 7.65 -10.89
N GLU A 37 38.19 7.59 -9.67
CA GLU A 37 37.18 6.61 -9.24
C GLU A 37 35.84 6.86 -9.93
N VAL A 38 35.37 8.12 -9.96
CA VAL A 38 34.16 8.50 -10.70
C VAL A 38 34.27 8.07 -12.17
N ALA A 39 35.37 8.42 -12.84
CA ALA A 39 35.56 8.04 -14.24
C ALA A 39 35.55 6.52 -14.45
N GLY A 40 36.10 5.73 -13.52
CA GLY A 40 36.06 4.26 -13.60
C GLY A 40 34.64 3.71 -13.48
N VAL A 41 33.89 4.16 -12.47
CA VAL A 41 32.49 3.74 -12.24
C VAL A 41 31.62 4.12 -13.44
N VAL A 42 31.76 5.36 -13.93
CA VAL A 42 30.98 5.88 -15.05
C VAL A 42 31.27 5.14 -16.36
N LEU A 43 32.54 4.83 -16.66
CA LEU A 43 32.89 4.06 -17.87
C LEU A 43 32.33 2.65 -17.81
N ASN A 44 32.39 1.99 -16.65
CA ASN A 44 31.80 0.66 -16.50
C ASN A 44 30.28 0.73 -16.73
N ALA A 45 29.61 1.72 -16.14
CA ALA A 45 28.16 1.86 -16.25
C ALA A 45 27.66 2.20 -17.67
N ALA A 46 28.50 2.84 -18.49
CA ALA A 46 28.16 3.26 -19.85
C ALA A 46 28.66 2.29 -20.93
N ASP A 47 29.42 1.24 -20.60
CA ASP A 47 30.12 0.39 -21.59
C ASP A 47 29.15 -0.26 -22.59
N ASP A 48 27.99 -0.74 -22.12
CA ASP A 48 26.95 -1.36 -22.96
C ASP A 48 26.12 -0.35 -23.77
N TYR A 49 26.16 0.94 -23.40
CA TYR A 49 25.36 2.00 -24.02
C TYR A 49 26.16 2.84 -25.02
N ASN A 50 27.45 3.04 -24.75
CA ASN A 50 28.34 3.84 -25.56
C ASN A 50 29.77 3.27 -25.54
N PRO A 51 29.98 2.11 -26.20
CA PRO A 51 31.21 1.35 -26.09
C PRO A 51 32.40 2.09 -26.71
N GLY A 52 33.56 1.93 -26.08
CA GLY A 52 34.83 2.44 -26.61
C GLY A 52 35.16 3.88 -26.24
N ILE A 53 34.33 4.55 -25.43
CA ILE A 53 34.70 5.83 -24.82
C ILE A 53 35.86 5.65 -23.84
N SER A 54 36.85 6.53 -23.94
CA SER A 54 38.02 6.51 -23.07
C SER A 54 37.87 7.46 -21.87
N LYS A 55 38.61 7.13 -20.80
CA LYS A 55 38.75 7.98 -19.60
C LYS A 55 39.15 9.42 -19.92
N ASN A 56 40.00 9.62 -20.93
CA ASN A 56 40.44 10.95 -21.33
C ASN A 56 39.31 11.79 -21.92
N GLU A 57 38.39 11.17 -22.66
CA GLU A 57 37.27 11.83 -23.33
C GLU A 57 36.22 12.31 -22.33
N ILE A 58 35.93 11.54 -21.29
CA ILE A 58 34.91 11.94 -20.30
C ILE A 58 35.46 12.94 -19.28
N MET A 59 36.72 12.77 -18.85
CA MET A 59 37.30 13.63 -17.82
C MET A 59 37.59 15.03 -18.36
N LEU A 60 38.16 15.12 -19.57
CA LEU A 60 38.85 16.29 -20.15
C LEU A 60 39.83 16.99 -19.19
N GLY A 61 41.02 17.33 -19.69
CA GLY A 61 42.07 17.94 -18.86
C GLY A 61 41.74 19.35 -18.40
N PHE A 62 42.37 19.79 -17.32
CA PHE A 62 42.45 21.22 -16.99
C PHE A 62 43.29 21.95 -18.07
N GLU A 63 43.32 23.29 -18.04
CA GLU A 63 44.12 24.09 -18.98
C GLU A 63 45.62 23.69 -19.01
N ASP A 64 46.11 23.07 -17.93
CA ASP A 64 47.47 22.53 -17.79
C ASP A 64 47.66 21.11 -18.40
N GLY A 65 46.61 20.52 -18.97
CA GLY A 65 46.60 19.18 -19.58
C GLY A 65 46.51 18.02 -18.58
N THR A 66 46.38 18.28 -17.27
CA THR A 66 46.29 17.23 -16.24
C THR A 66 44.86 16.74 -16.02
N LEU A 67 44.68 15.47 -15.63
CA LEU A 67 43.35 14.89 -15.31
C LEU A 67 42.98 14.98 -13.82
N ARG A 68 44.00 15.22 -12.97
CA ARG A 68 43.89 15.32 -11.50
C ARG A 68 43.10 14.18 -10.84
N GLU A 69 43.39 12.95 -11.25
CA GLU A 69 42.60 11.76 -10.88
C GLU A 69 42.48 11.51 -9.38
N LYS A 70 43.46 11.94 -8.58
CA LYS A 70 43.48 11.74 -7.12
C LYS A 70 42.73 12.83 -6.34
N GLU A 71 42.29 13.88 -7.01
CA GLU A 71 41.52 14.94 -6.36
C GLU A 71 40.05 14.50 -6.21
N PRO A 72 39.37 14.92 -5.13
CA PRO A 72 37.93 14.72 -4.99
C PRO A 72 37.18 15.25 -6.22
N ALA A 73 36.21 14.48 -6.70
CA ALA A 73 35.31 14.93 -7.75
C ALA A 73 34.17 15.74 -7.15
N SER A 74 33.90 16.91 -7.71
CA SER A 74 32.66 17.62 -7.40
C SER A 74 31.46 17.01 -8.14
N MET A 75 30.25 17.24 -7.64
CA MET A 75 28.99 16.81 -8.24
C MET A 75 28.95 17.17 -9.74
N VAL A 76 29.22 18.43 -10.09
CA VAL A 76 29.17 18.86 -11.50
C VAL A 76 30.21 18.17 -12.38
N GLN A 77 31.39 17.86 -11.85
CA GLN A 77 32.41 17.14 -12.61
C GLN A 77 31.97 15.70 -12.89
N ALA A 78 31.33 15.04 -11.92
CA ALA A 78 30.79 13.71 -12.10
C ALA A 78 29.62 13.68 -13.10
N LEU A 79 28.71 14.65 -13.03
CA LEU A 79 27.61 14.80 -13.99
C LEU A 79 28.12 15.03 -15.43
N VAL A 80 29.17 15.84 -15.59
CA VAL A 80 29.80 16.05 -16.90
C VAL A 80 30.44 14.76 -17.43
N MET A 81 31.15 14.01 -16.58
CA MET A 81 31.71 12.70 -16.95
C MET A 81 30.60 11.72 -17.37
N LEU A 82 29.51 11.67 -16.59
CA LEU A 82 28.33 10.84 -16.88
C LEU A 82 27.70 11.18 -18.23
N SER A 83 27.36 12.45 -18.44
CA SER A 83 26.74 12.91 -19.69
C SER A 83 27.59 12.58 -20.91
N ARG A 84 28.92 12.70 -20.80
CA ARG A 84 29.83 12.35 -21.90
C ARG A 84 29.95 10.85 -22.12
N ALA A 85 29.94 10.07 -21.04
CA ALA A 85 30.04 8.62 -21.11
C ALA A 85 28.80 8.01 -21.77
N PHE A 86 27.60 8.39 -21.34
CA PHE A 86 26.37 7.89 -21.94
C PHE A 86 26.04 8.55 -23.29
N GLY A 87 26.54 9.76 -23.56
CA GLY A 87 26.30 10.47 -24.81
C GLY A 87 24.91 11.08 -24.86
N GLU A 88 24.15 10.78 -25.92
CA GLU A 88 22.78 11.28 -26.08
C GLU A 88 21.80 10.33 -25.38
N LEU A 89 21.09 10.85 -24.38
CA LEU A 89 20.07 10.11 -23.64
C LEU A 89 18.71 10.19 -24.35
N PRO A 90 17.86 9.15 -24.26
CA PRO A 90 16.52 9.19 -24.82
C PRO A 90 15.66 10.24 -24.12
N SER A 91 14.74 10.86 -24.87
CA SER A 91 13.77 11.76 -24.26
C SER A 91 12.76 10.96 -23.43
N PRO A 92 12.48 11.37 -22.18
CA PRO A 92 11.57 10.64 -21.30
C PRO A 92 10.14 10.63 -21.87
N ARG A 93 9.46 9.49 -21.70
CA ARG A 93 8.08 9.25 -22.13
C ARG A 93 7.36 8.43 -21.06
N GLY A 94 6.03 8.40 -21.13
CA GLY A 94 5.19 7.59 -20.25
C GLY A 94 5.59 7.73 -18.79
N ASP A 95 5.98 6.62 -18.17
CA ASP A 95 6.39 6.56 -16.76
C ASP A 95 7.61 7.44 -16.45
N ASN A 96 8.66 7.37 -17.26
CA ASN A 96 9.87 8.19 -17.07
C ASN A 96 9.59 9.70 -17.14
N LEU A 97 8.58 10.12 -17.91
CA LEU A 97 8.15 11.52 -17.95
C LEU A 97 7.44 11.94 -16.66
N ARG A 98 6.67 11.05 -16.02
CA ARG A 98 5.98 11.34 -14.75
C ARG A 98 6.93 11.31 -13.55
N ARG A 99 7.98 10.49 -13.60
CA ARG A 99 8.95 10.33 -12.51
C ARG A 99 10.04 11.41 -12.50
N GLY A 100 10.30 12.05 -13.63
CA GLY A 100 11.33 13.07 -13.80
C GLY A 100 10.94 14.44 -13.23
N VAL A 101 11.95 15.25 -12.90
CA VAL A 101 11.79 16.63 -12.44
C VAL A 101 12.40 17.59 -13.46
N PHE A 102 11.56 18.39 -14.15
CA PHE A 102 12.00 19.18 -15.30
C PHE A 102 12.07 20.70 -15.04
N ASP A 103 11.27 21.20 -14.09
CA ASP A 103 11.11 22.65 -13.86
C ASP A 103 12.16 23.26 -12.91
N GLN A 104 13.11 22.45 -12.43
CA GLN A 104 14.17 22.95 -11.57
C GLN A 104 15.21 23.78 -12.34
N HIS A 105 15.59 24.91 -11.76
CA HIS A 105 16.68 25.76 -12.22
C HIS A 105 17.85 25.70 -11.24
N PHE A 106 19.07 25.52 -11.73
CA PHE A 106 20.27 25.41 -10.90
C PHE A 106 21.20 26.61 -11.16
N ASN A 107 21.30 27.51 -10.18
CA ASN A 107 22.07 28.75 -10.27
C ASN A 107 23.55 28.57 -9.94
N ASP A 108 23.92 27.42 -9.36
CA ASP A 108 25.28 27.06 -8.94
C ASP A 108 26.04 26.25 -10.00
N VAL A 109 25.43 25.95 -11.15
CA VAL A 109 26.07 25.24 -12.26
C VAL A 109 26.98 26.21 -13.04
N PRO A 110 28.31 25.95 -13.11
CA PRO A 110 29.23 26.82 -13.81
C PRO A 110 29.04 26.76 -15.34
N PRO A 111 29.33 27.84 -16.09
CA PRO A 111 29.09 27.91 -17.54
C PRO A 111 29.73 26.80 -18.37
N TRP A 112 30.90 26.29 -17.96
CA TRP A 112 31.62 25.24 -18.69
C TRP A 112 30.91 23.87 -18.62
N ALA A 113 30.02 23.67 -17.65
CA ALA A 113 29.27 22.42 -17.46
C ALA A 113 27.81 22.52 -17.92
N ALA A 114 27.35 23.73 -18.29
CA ALA A 114 25.94 24.01 -18.52
C ALA A 114 25.32 23.11 -19.59
N GLU A 115 26.04 22.83 -20.68
CA GLU A 115 25.55 21.98 -21.77
C GLU A 115 25.29 20.53 -21.32
N GLU A 116 26.25 19.92 -20.65
CA GLU A 116 26.16 18.52 -20.20
C GLU A 116 25.13 18.36 -19.08
N VAL A 117 25.06 19.33 -18.16
CA VAL A 117 24.04 19.35 -17.10
C VAL A 117 22.64 19.54 -17.71
N ASP A 118 22.49 20.37 -18.75
CA ASP A 118 21.22 20.57 -19.45
C ASP A 118 20.75 19.31 -20.18
N LYS A 119 21.66 18.50 -20.74
CA LYS A 119 21.33 17.17 -21.29
C LYS A 119 20.70 16.25 -20.23
N LEU A 120 21.37 16.09 -19.09
CA LEU A 120 20.87 15.27 -17.99
C LEU A 120 19.54 15.81 -17.42
N LYS A 121 19.41 17.14 -17.32
CA LYS A 121 18.16 17.79 -16.90
C LYS A 121 17.01 17.48 -17.87
N LYS A 122 17.22 17.64 -19.18
CA LYS A 122 16.21 17.33 -20.22
C LYS A 122 15.81 15.86 -20.25
N ALA A 123 16.72 14.98 -19.85
CA ALA A 123 16.47 13.56 -19.67
C ALA A 123 15.71 13.22 -18.36
N GLY A 124 15.43 14.20 -17.49
CA GLY A 124 14.74 13.97 -16.21
C GLY A 124 15.61 13.32 -15.13
N ILE A 125 16.92 13.25 -15.34
CA ILE A 125 17.88 12.55 -14.46
C ILE A 125 18.20 13.36 -13.21
N LEU A 126 18.09 14.69 -13.27
CA LEU A 126 18.50 15.57 -12.17
C LEU A 126 17.30 15.90 -11.27
N SER A 127 17.56 15.89 -9.96
CA SER A 127 16.62 16.35 -8.94
C SER A 127 17.44 16.87 -7.75
N SER A 128 16.99 17.98 -7.15
CA SER A 128 17.56 18.53 -5.93
C SER A 128 16.47 18.87 -4.92
N PRO A 129 16.66 18.59 -3.62
CA PRO A 129 15.75 19.05 -2.58
C PRO A 129 15.91 20.55 -2.28
N VAL A 130 16.97 21.20 -2.77
CA VAL A 130 17.25 22.62 -2.53
C VAL A 130 16.94 23.43 -3.78
N GLU A 131 15.92 24.29 -3.69
CA GLU A 131 15.56 25.19 -4.78
C GLU A 131 16.77 26.03 -5.24
N GLY A 132 16.99 26.09 -6.55
CA GLY A 132 18.07 26.90 -7.12
C GLY A 132 19.47 26.29 -7.04
N LYS A 133 19.67 25.12 -6.40
CA LYS A 133 21.01 24.54 -6.19
C LYS A 133 21.09 23.06 -6.52
N LEU A 134 22.10 22.68 -7.30
CA LEU A 134 22.44 21.29 -7.57
C LEU A 134 23.46 20.71 -6.57
N GLY A 135 24.11 21.58 -5.79
CA GLY A 135 25.30 21.21 -5.01
C GLY A 135 26.53 21.06 -5.91
N ALA A 136 26.61 21.85 -6.98
CA ALA A 136 27.56 21.65 -8.09
C ALA A 136 29.04 21.55 -7.64
N SER A 137 29.43 22.31 -6.62
CA SER A 137 30.79 22.34 -6.06
C SER A 137 31.02 21.35 -4.91
N GLU A 138 29.99 20.68 -4.42
CA GLU A 138 30.10 19.71 -3.33
C GLU A 138 30.75 18.41 -3.85
N ASN A 139 31.49 17.71 -3.00
CA ASN A 139 32.09 16.44 -3.40
C ASN A 139 31.01 15.38 -3.55
N ILE A 140 31.08 14.58 -4.62
CA ILE A 140 30.11 13.51 -4.86
C ILE A 140 30.48 12.26 -4.05
N SER A 141 29.47 11.65 -3.42
CA SER A 141 29.60 10.33 -2.79
C SER A 141 29.28 9.19 -3.76
N ALA A 142 29.75 7.98 -3.45
CA ALA A 142 29.41 6.78 -4.22
C ALA A 142 27.89 6.53 -4.31
N SER A 143 27.17 6.74 -3.20
CA SER A 143 25.70 6.57 -3.16
C SER A 143 25.00 7.55 -4.11
N GLN A 144 25.38 8.83 -4.11
CA GLN A 144 24.82 9.83 -5.03
C GLN A 144 25.10 9.47 -6.50
N LEU A 145 26.35 9.07 -6.82
CA LEU A 145 26.71 8.67 -8.18
C LEU A 145 25.88 7.45 -8.64
N ASN A 146 25.75 6.43 -7.79
CA ASN A 146 24.97 5.24 -8.10
C ASN A 146 23.48 5.54 -8.29
N LYS A 147 22.88 6.43 -7.48
CA LYS A 147 21.49 6.88 -7.68
C LYS A 147 21.30 7.50 -9.07
N ILE A 148 22.21 8.38 -9.48
CA ILE A 148 22.15 9.04 -10.80
C ILE A 148 22.33 8.02 -11.94
N ILE A 149 23.25 7.07 -11.81
CA ILE A 149 23.46 6.00 -12.81
C ILE A 149 22.21 5.13 -12.95
N LYS A 150 21.57 4.72 -11.84
CA LYS A 150 20.34 3.93 -11.88
C LYS A 150 19.20 4.65 -12.59
N ARG A 151 19.06 5.97 -12.42
CA ARG A 151 18.07 6.76 -13.19
C ARG A 151 18.34 6.68 -14.70
N ILE A 152 19.61 6.70 -15.11
CA ILE A 152 19.99 6.59 -16.52
C ILE A 152 19.68 5.18 -17.04
N TRP A 153 20.05 4.13 -16.31
CA TRP A 153 19.73 2.75 -16.70
C TRP A 153 18.23 2.49 -16.81
N ALA A 154 17.42 3.01 -15.87
CA ALA A 154 15.96 2.93 -15.92
C ALA A 154 15.39 3.69 -17.14
N LEU A 155 15.95 4.85 -17.48
CA LEU A 155 15.54 5.64 -18.63
C LEU A 155 15.89 4.96 -19.97
N GLU A 156 17.10 4.42 -20.08
CA GLU A 156 17.52 3.64 -21.25
C GLU A 156 16.66 2.38 -21.39
N GLY A 157 16.54 1.61 -20.31
CA GLY A 157 15.65 0.47 -20.16
C GLY A 157 15.81 -0.59 -21.25
N ASN A 158 17.02 -0.78 -21.79
CA ASN A 158 17.26 -1.72 -22.89
C ASN A 158 18.27 -2.84 -22.54
N ASN A 159 18.86 -2.81 -21.35
CA ASN A 159 19.75 -3.84 -20.83
C ASN A 159 19.17 -4.53 -19.59
N LEU A 160 18.86 -5.82 -19.71
CA LEU A 160 18.31 -6.65 -18.62
C LEU A 160 19.24 -6.76 -17.40
N LYS A 161 20.53 -6.45 -17.59
CA LYS A 161 21.54 -6.59 -16.56
C LYS A 161 21.71 -5.36 -15.68
N ASP A 162 21.24 -4.20 -16.13
CA ASP A 162 21.42 -2.93 -15.43
C ASP A 162 20.16 -2.47 -14.70
N ASP A 163 19.01 -2.65 -15.33
CA ASP A 163 17.70 -2.46 -14.71
C ASP A 163 16.72 -3.49 -15.31
N PHE A 164 16.54 -4.60 -14.62
CA PHE A 164 15.75 -5.73 -15.11
C PHE A 164 14.28 -5.35 -15.33
N TYR A 165 13.67 -4.67 -14.35
CA TYR A 165 12.29 -4.19 -14.43
C TYR A 165 12.08 -3.25 -15.61
N ALA A 166 12.91 -2.21 -15.73
CA ALA A 166 12.77 -1.24 -16.81
C ALA A 166 12.98 -1.91 -18.18
N ALA A 167 13.92 -2.84 -18.28
CA ALA A 167 14.21 -3.55 -19.52
C ALA A 167 13.10 -4.52 -19.96
N VAL A 168 12.52 -5.29 -19.05
CA VAL A 168 11.39 -6.18 -19.37
C VAL A 168 10.14 -5.37 -19.75
N ASN A 169 9.90 -4.24 -19.08
CA ASN A 169 8.67 -3.47 -19.20
C ASN A 169 8.76 -2.24 -20.09
N LYS A 170 9.89 -2.01 -20.79
CA LYS A 170 10.17 -0.77 -21.52
C LYS A 170 9.01 -0.28 -22.38
N GLU A 171 8.48 -1.15 -23.23
CA GLU A 171 7.42 -0.75 -24.17
C GLU A 171 6.15 -0.30 -23.44
N TRP A 172 5.76 -1.01 -22.39
CA TRP A 172 4.61 -0.63 -21.56
C TRP A 172 4.91 0.67 -20.81
N LEU A 173 6.07 0.81 -20.17
CA LEU A 173 6.45 2.01 -19.43
C LEU A 173 6.48 3.26 -20.32
N ASP A 174 7.07 3.16 -21.52
CA ASP A 174 7.20 4.28 -22.47
C ASP A 174 5.84 4.71 -23.06
N SER A 175 4.87 3.79 -23.15
CA SER A 175 3.52 4.06 -23.71
C SER A 175 2.43 4.21 -22.64
N SER A 176 2.75 3.95 -21.38
CA SER A 176 1.79 3.92 -20.28
C SER A 176 1.08 5.26 -20.08
N GLN A 177 -0.21 5.17 -19.82
CA GLN A 177 -1.09 6.28 -19.46
C GLN A 177 -1.77 5.99 -18.14
N ILE A 178 -2.05 7.03 -17.37
CA ILE A 178 -2.90 6.94 -16.19
C ILE A 178 -4.33 7.27 -16.66
N PRO A 179 -5.32 6.38 -16.48
CA PRO A 179 -6.71 6.65 -16.85
C PRO A 179 -7.27 7.90 -16.14
N ALA A 180 -8.28 8.53 -16.74
CA ALA A 180 -8.92 9.69 -16.13
C ALA A 180 -9.56 9.34 -14.78
N GLY A 181 -9.34 10.20 -13.78
CA GLY A 181 -9.80 9.98 -12.41
C GLY A 181 -9.01 8.88 -11.67
N GLU A 182 -7.77 8.61 -12.07
CA GLU A 182 -6.82 7.73 -11.37
C GLU A 182 -5.50 8.48 -11.14
N ALA A 183 -4.72 8.03 -10.15
CA ALA A 183 -3.35 8.50 -9.89
C ALA A 183 -2.27 7.46 -10.25
N ARG A 184 -2.69 6.25 -10.64
CA ARG A 184 -1.81 5.17 -11.08
C ARG A 184 -2.46 4.30 -12.15
N ASN A 185 -1.61 3.61 -12.91
CA ASN A 185 -2.01 2.47 -13.71
C ASN A 185 -1.00 1.33 -13.48
N THR A 186 -1.48 0.11 -13.31
CA THR A 186 -0.71 -1.09 -13.07
C THR A 186 -1.32 -2.28 -13.80
N THR A 187 -0.61 -3.39 -13.91
CA THR A 187 -1.22 -4.64 -14.41
C THR A 187 -2.47 -5.04 -13.62
N PHE A 188 -2.48 -4.80 -12.30
CA PHE A 188 -3.65 -5.05 -11.45
C PHE A 188 -4.82 -4.12 -11.79
N THR A 189 -4.57 -2.82 -11.99
CA THR A 189 -5.66 -1.88 -12.34
C THR A 189 -6.14 -2.08 -13.77
N GLU A 190 -5.27 -2.45 -14.71
CA GLU A 190 -5.68 -2.80 -16.08
C GLU A 190 -6.65 -3.99 -16.06
N LEU A 191 -6.34 -5.05 -15.32
CA LEU A 191 -7.24 -6.19 -15.19
C LEU A 191 -8.51 -5.85 -14.40
N ARG A 192 -8.41 -4.99 -13.37
CA ARG A 192 -9.59 -4.47 -12.66
C ARG A 192 -10.52 -3.72 -13.62
N ASP A 193 -9.96 -2.87 -14.48
CA ASP A 193 -10.72 -2.09 -15.45
C ASP A 193 -11.37 -3.00 -16.52
N GLU A 194 -10.73 -4.13 -16.87
CA GLU A 194 -11.37 -5.17 -17.69
C GLU A 194 -12.54 -5.85 -16.97
N ASN A 195 -12.38 -6.20 -15.70
CA ASN A 195 -13.46 -6.77 -14.89
C ASN A 195 -14.61 -5.75 -14.74
N ASP A 196 -14.30 -4.46 -14.61
CA ASP A 196 -15.29 -3.39 -14.50
C ASP A 196 -16.08 -3.19 -15.80
N LYS A 197 -15.45 -3.38 -16.97
CA LYS A 197 -16.16 -3.42 -18.26
C LYS A 197 -17.15 -4.59 -18.31
N ARG A 198 -16.72 -5.79 -17.88
CA ARG A 198 -17.58 -6.99 -17.83
C ARG A 198 -18.75 -6.80 -16.87
N ILE A 199 -18.51 -6.17 -15.73
CA ILE A 199 -19.55 -5.82 -14.75
C ILE A 199 -20.51 -4.79 -15.32
N SER A 200 -20.00 -3.74 -15.96
CA SER A 200 -20.82 -2.75 -16.66
C SER A 200 -21.73 -3.43 -17.69
N ASP A 201 -21.20 -4.37 -18.49
CA ASP A 201 -22.00 -5.15 -19.45
C ASP A 201 -23.08 -6.01 -18.78
N ILE A 202 -22.79 -6.61 -17.62
CA ILE A 202 -23.79 -7.31 -16.80
C ILE A 202 -24.91 -6.34 -16.41
N LEU A 203 -24.57 -5.20 -15.79
CA LEU A 203 -25.55 -4.23 -15.28
C LEU A 203 -26.38 -3.60 -16.41
N ASN A 204 -25.75 -3.27 -17.54
CA ASN A 204 -26.43 -2.79 -18.75
C ASN A 204 -27.39 -3.83 -19.31
N THR A 205 -27.00 -5.12 -19.31
CA THR A 205 -27.87 -6.21 -19.77
C THR A 205 -29.04 -6.44 -18.83
N LEU A 206 -28.81 -6.40 -17.51
CA LEU A 206 -29.88 -6.54 -16.51
C LEU A 206 -30.88 -5.38 -16.61
N SER A 207 -30.40 -4.16 -16.87
CA SER A 207 -31.22 -2.94 -16.99
C SER A 207 -32.15 -2.92 -18.22
N GLN A 208 -32.04 -3.89 -19.14
CA GLN A 208 -32.91 -3.99 -20.33
C GLN A 208 -34.21 -4.75 -20.08
N LYS A 209 -34.43 -5.27 -18.86
CA LYS A 209 -35.57 -6.12 -18.51
C LYS A 209 -36.12 -5.74 -17.14
N ASP A 210 -37.41 -5.98 -16.97
CA ASP A 210 -38.04 -5.94 -15.65
C ASP A 210 -37.76 -7.26 -14.91
N TRP A 211 -37.46 -7.15 -13.62
CA TRP A 211 -37.20 -8.28 -12.74
C TRP A 211 -38.25 -8.36 -11.63
N PRO A 212 -38.58 -9.55 -11.11
CA PRO A 212 -39.53 -9.68 -10.01
C PRO A 212 -39.10 -8.85 -8.80
N GLN A 213 -40.04 -8.18 -8.15
CA GLN A 213 -39.78 -7.40 -6.93
C GLN A 213 -39.09 -8.26 -5.87
N GLY A 214 -37.98 -7.76 -5.32
CA GLY A 214 -37.18 -8.45 -4.30
C GLY A 214 -36.14 -9.44 -4.84
N SER A 215 -36.09 -9.67 -6.16
CA SER A 215 -35.02 -10.47 -6.78
C SER A 215 -33.66 -9.76 -6.72
N LYS A 216 -32.57 -10.55 -6.77
CA LYS A 216 -31.19 -10.01 -6.78
C LYS A 216 -30.97 -9.08 -8.00
N GLU A 217 -31.53 -9.43 -9.15
CA GLU A 217 -31.42 -8.64 -10.38
C GLU A 217 -32.16 -7.30 -10.27
N GLN A 218 -33.36 -7.30 -9.65
CA GLN A 218 -34.07 -6.04 -9.39
C GLN A 218 -33.27 -5.14 -8.45
N LYS A 219 -32.72 -5.68 -7.36
CA LYS A 219 -31.90 -4.90 -6.41
C LYS A 219 -30.65 -4.31 -7.07
N LEU A 220 -29.95 -5.09 -7.91
CA LEU A 220 -28.80 -4.62 -8.68
C LEU A 220 -29.17 -3.47 -9.63
N VAL A 221 -30.26 -3.63 -10.41
CA VAL A 221 -30.71 -2.61 -11.36
C VAL A 221 -31.14 -1.34 -10.63
N ASP A 222 -31.99 -1.45 -9.61
CA ASP A 222 -32.51 -0.27 -8.91
C ASP A 222 -31.41 0.51 -8.19
N PHE A 223 -30.46 -0.19 -7.57
CA PHE A 223 -29.31 0.46 -6.95
C PHE A 223 -28.43 1.16 -8.00
N TYR A 224 -28.08 0.46 -9.08
CA TYR A 224 -27.29 0.99 -10.18
C TYR A 224 -27.92 2.24 -10.80
N GLN A 225 -29.22 2.20 -11.08
CA GLN A 225 -29.96 3.34 -11.62
C GLN A 225 -30.03 4.49 -10.62
N SER A 226 -30.18 4.22 -9.32
CA SER A 226 -30.19 5.28 -8.30
C SER A 226 -28.85 6.01 -8.20
N ALA A 227 -27.73 5.30 -8.37
CA ALA A 227 -26.40 5.91 -8.40
C ALA A 227 -26.16 6.73 -9.69
N LEU A 228 -26.67 6.23 -10.83
CA LEU A 228 -26.50 6.85 -12.15
C LEU A 228 -27.38 8.10 -12.37
N ASP A 229 -28.54 8.20 -11.72
CA ASP A 229 -29.50 9.29 -11.88
C ASP A 229 -29.07 10.58 -11.16
N LEU A 230 -28.08 11.25 -11.74
CA LEU A 230 -27.58 12.53 -11.24
C LEU A 230 -28.57 13.68 -11.37
N ASP A 231 -29.54 13.60 -12.27
CA ASP A 231 -30.58 14.64 -12.38
C ASP A 231 -31.42 14.66 -11.11
N SER A 232 -31.92 13.49 -10.67
CA SER A 232 -32.63 13.36 -9.40
C SER A 232 -31.77 13.75 -8.20
N ARG A 233 -30.50 13.34 -8.18
CA ARG A 233 -29.56 13.68 -7.08
C ARG A 233 -29.26 15.19 -7.01
N ASN A 234 -29.12 15.85 -8.15
CA ASN A 234 -28.92 17.30 -8.21
C ASN A 234 -30.19 18.07 -7.81
N GLU A 235 -31.37 17.58 -8.18
CA GLU A 235 -32.65 18.16 -7.74
C GLU A 235 -32.81 18.04 -6.22
N GLN A 236 -32.44 16.89 -5.63
CA GLN A 236 -32.49 16.65 -4.20
C GLN A 236 -31.42 17.44 -3.42
N GLY A 237 -30.26 17.70 -4.00
CA GLY A 237 -29.19 18.47 -3.35
C GLY A 237 -28.75 17.83 -2.02
N ILE A 238 -28.96 18.57 -0.92
CA ILE A 238 -28.62 18.17 0.46
C ILE A 238 -29.82 17.60 1.24
N GLU A 239 -31.03 17.64 0.67
CA GLU A 239 -32.26 17.29 1.39
C GLU A 239 -32.26 15.89 2.02
N PRO A 240 -31.70 14.82 1.39
CA PRO A 240 -31.70 13.49 1.99
C PRO A 240 -31.04 13.42 3.38
N VAL A 241 -30.04 14.28 3.62
CA VAL A 241 -29.25 14.28 4.88
C VAL A 241 -29.59 15.43 5.82
N ARG A 242 -30.34 16.45 5.34
CA ARG A 242 -30.61 17.69 6.09
C ARG A 242 -31.16 17.44 7.50
N LYS A 243 -32.07 16.48 7.66
CA LYS A 243 -32.65 16.14 8.97
C LYS A 243 -31.61 15.66 9.99
N TYR A 244 -30.55 15.01 9.54
CA TYR A 244 -29.50 14.49 10.41
C TYR A 244 -28.53 15.59 10.83
N LEU A 245 -28.17 16.48 9.89
CA LEU A 245 -27.38 17.68 10.21
C LEU A 245 -28.10 18.57 11.22
N GLN A 246 -29.40 18.78 11.03
CA GLN A 246 -30.23 19.54 11.97
C GLN A 246 -30.30 18.85 13.35
N ALA A 247 -30.41 17.52 13.39
CA ALA A 247 -30.45 16.80 14.67
C ALA A 247 -29.14 16.95 15.47
N TYR A 248 -27.98 16.96 14.80
CA TYR A 248 -26.70 17.29 15.45
C TYR A 248 -26.68 18.75 15.94
N GLU A 249 -27.17 19.68 15.13
CA GLU A 249 -27.22 21.11 15.47
C GLU A 249 -28.11 21.41 16.70
N GLU A 250 -29.22 20.68 16.84
CA GLU A 250 -30.20 20.87 17.92
C GLU A 250 -29.82 20.17 19.25
N ALA A 251 -28.66 19.54 19.34
CA ALA A 251 -28.20 18.91 20.57
C ALA A 251 -27.73 19.96 21.60
N ASP A 252 -28.48 20.14 22.69
CA ASP A 252 -28.21 21.17 23.72
C ASP A 252 -27.22 20.73 24.82
N SER A 253 -26.74 19.49 24.76
CA SER A 253 -25.78 18.92 25.72
C SER A 253 -25.01 17.77 25.10
N LEU A 254 -23.85 17.45 25.65
CA LEU A 254 -23.05 16.31 25.18
C LEU A 254 -23.86 15.01 25.22
N LYS A 255 -24.61 14.78 26.31
CA LYS A 255 -25.46 13.58 26.42
C LYS A 255 -26.51 13.50 25.29
N GLN A 256 -27.10 14.63 24.93
CA GLN A 256 -28.07 14.67 23.82
C GLN A 256 -27.37 14.46 22.48
N LEU A 257 -26.18 15.03 22.28
CA LEU A 257 -25.39 14.85 21.06
C LEU A 257 -25.04 13.37 20.84
N ILE A 258 -24.58 12.67 21.88
CA ILE A 258 -24.28 11.23 21.81
C ILE A 258 -25.54 10.40 21.53
N GLN A 259 -26.66 10.74 22.17
CA GLN A 259 -27.92 10.05 21.88
C GLN A 259 -28.39 10.29 20.43
N THR A 260 -28.21 11.51 19.90
CA THR A 260 -28.47 11.84 18.51
C THR A 260 -27.62 11.00 17.58
N ASP A 261 -26.30 10.91 17.83
CA ASP A 261 -25.38 10.11 17.01
C ASP A 261 -25.79 8.64 16.94
N ILE A 262 -26.18 8.06 18.08
CA ILE A 262 -26.69 6.68 18.14
C ILE A 262 -28.01 6.51 17.39
N ASN A 263 -28.92 7.49 17.48
CA ASN A 263 -30.18 7.45 16.74
C ASN A 263 -29.92 7.52 15.23
N ILE A 264 -28.99 8.36 14.79
CA ILE A 264 -28.56 8.45 13.39
C ILE A 264 -27.94 7.13 12.95
N ASN A 265 -27.04 6.54 13.74
CA ASN A 265 -26.49 5.21 13.45
C ASN A 265 -27.58 4.14 13.30
N ARG A 266 -28.63 4.16 14.14
CA ARG A 266 -29.76 3.22 14.04
C ARG A 266 -30.67 3.44 12.83
N GLU A 267 -30.69 4.65 12.27
CA GLU A 267 -31.48 4.98 11.07
C GLU A 267 -30.70 4.82 9.76
N THR A 268 -29.37 4.95 9.81
CA THR A 268 -28.54 5.08 8.60
C THR A 268 -27.39 4.08 8.53
N GLY A 269 -27.07 3.43 9.65
CA GLY A 269 -25.84 2.70 9.83
C GLY A 269 -24.59 3.57 9.98
N ASN A 270 -24.72 4.90 10.04
CA ASN A 270 -23.59 5.83 9.92
C ASN A 270 -23.53 6.84 11.09
N GLY A 271 -22.97 6.40 12.23
CA GLY A 271 -22.70 7.28 13.39
C GLY A 271 -21.25 7.77 13.35
N GLN A 272 -20.98 8.97 13.87
CA GLN A 272 -19.71 9.68 13.68
C GLN A 272 -18.88 9.88 14.95
N LEU A 273 -19.46 9.65 16.14
CA LEU A 273 -18.80 9.98 17.40
C LEU A 273 -18.33 8.74 18.16
N LEU A 274 -19.16 7.70 18.22
CA LEU A 274 -18.83 6.44 18.88
C LEU A 274 -19.13 5.27 17.94
N PHE A 275 -18.13 4.42 17.74
CA PHE A 275 -18.22 3.23 16.91
C PHE A 275 -18.09 1.96 17.75
N TYR A 276 -18.96 0.99 17.46
CA TYR A 276 -18.95 -0.34 18.06
C TYR A 276 -19.18 -1.40 16.98
N TYR A 277 -18.32 -2.41 16.95
CA TYR A 277 -18.41 -3.49 15.99
C TYR A 277 -17.86 -4.78 16.61
N LEU A 278 -18.37 -5.94 16.19
CA LEU A 278 -17.80 -7.23 16.58
C LEU A 278 -16.78 -7.67 15.53
N TYR A 279 -15.54 -7.84 15.95
CA TYR A 279 -14.47 -8.48 15.18
C TYR A 279 -14.11 -9.83 15.81
N GLN A 280 -13.45 -10.68 15.04
CA GLN A 280 -12.79 -11.87 15.57
C GLN A 280 -11.81 -11.46 16.67
N ASP A 281 -11.71 -12.19 17.78
CA ASP A 281 -10.76 -11.90 18.86
C ASP A 281 -9.37 -12.42 18.47
N PRO A 282 -8.34 -11.56 18.30
CA PRO A 282 -6.98 -12.02 18.00
C PRO A 282 -6.42 -13.05 19.00
N GLN A 283 -6.84 -13.07 20.27
CA GLN A 283 -6.37 -14.09 21.23
C GLN A 283 -7.21 -15.38 21.24
N ASP A 284 -8.44 -15.31 20.74
CA ASP A 284 -9.36 -16.44 20.59
C ASP A 284 -10.15 -16.30 19.30
N SER A 285 -9.51 -16.73 18.20
CA SER A 285 -10.04 -16.67 16.84
C SER A 285 -11.34 -17.45 16.63
N SER A 286 -11.81 -18.21 17.62
CA SER A 286 -13.11 -18.89 17.56
C SER A 286 -14.28 -18.01 18.03
N SER A 287 -13.98 -16.84 18.58
CA SER A 287 -14.94 -15.95 19.24
C SER A 287 -14.88 -14.52 18.70
N TYR A 288 -15.96 -13.77 18.91
CA TYR A 288 -16.02 -12.35 18.61
C TYR A 288 -15.75 -11.50 19.87
N ILE A 289 -14.99 -10.43 19.71
CA ILE A 289 -14.77 -9.37 20.70
C ILE A 289 -15.39 -8.06 20.20
N MET A 290 -15.95 -7.27 21.13
CA MET A 290 -16.43 -5.92 20.79
C MET A 290 -15.22 -5.01 20.62
N TYR A 291 -15.11 -4.39 19.46
CA TYR A 291 -14.19 -3.30 19.18
C TYR A 291 -14.87 -1.96 19.45
N HIS A 292 -14.11 -1.01 19.96
CA HIS A 292 -14.53 0.35 20.17
C HIS A 292 -13.52 1.34 19.63
N GLN A 293 -14.05 2.29 18.85
CA GLN A 293 -13.35 3.47 18.37
C GLN A 293 -14.24 4.70 18.61
N ALA A 294 -13.62 5.86 18.75
CA ALA A 294 -14.33 7.13 18.91
C ALA A 294 -13.94 8.07 17.76
N LEU A 295 -13.60 9.33 18.06
CA LEU A 295 -13.15 10.32 17.07
C LEU A 295 -11.83 9.87 16.43
N VAL A 296 -11.76 9.93 15.10
CA VAL A 296 -10.60 9.56 14.27
C VAL A 296 -10.27 10.68 13.28
N PRO A 297 -8.99 10.96 13.00
CA PRO A 297 -8.65 11.92 11.95
C PRO A 297 -9.10 11.40 10.57
N THR A 298 -9.50 12.30 9.66
CA THR A 298 -9.85 11.92 8.28
C THR A 298 -8.64 11.45 7.47
N TRP A 299 -7.49 12.09 7.68
CA TRP A 299 -6.23 11.79 6.99
C TRP A 299 -5.12 11.40 7.96
N GLU A 300 -4.01 10.94 7.41
CA GLU A 300 -2.78 10.61 8.13
C GLU A 300 -2.00 11.86 8.58
N LYS A 301 -1.01 11.66 9.46
CA LYS A 301 -0.23 12.73 10.11
C LYS A 301 0.42 13.70 9.12
N ASP A 302 0.88 13.22 7.97
CA ASP A 302 1.62 14.02 6.99
C ASP A 302 0.72 15.07 6.30
N PHE A 303 -0.58 14.79 6.15
CA PHE A 303 -1.55 15.74 5.58
C PHE A 303 -1.68 17.02 6.41
N TYR A 304 -1.56 16.92 7.73
CA TYR A 304 -1.69 18.09 8.61
C TYR A 304 -0.38 18.88 8.77
N SER A 305 0.75 18.31 8.36
CA SER A 305 2.08 18.92 8.53
C SER A 305 2.66 19.50 7.24
N SER A 306 2.39 18.88 6.08
CA SER A 306 2.81 19.38 4.77
C SER A 306 2.00 20.63 4.36
N PRO A 307 2.63 21.75 3.95
CA PRO A 307 1.92 22.97 3.58
C PRO A 307 0.86 22.78 2.49
N ASP A 308 1.18 22.06 1.42
CA ASP A 308 0.28 21.88 0.28
C ASP A 308 -0.89 20.93 0.63
N LYS A 309 -0.60 19.82 1.32
CA LYS A 309 -1.64 18.88 1.80
C LYS A 309 -2.57 19.54 2.83
N ARG A 310 -2.02 20.34 3.76
CA ARG A 310 -2.81 21.13 4.72
C ARG A 310 -3.81 22.03 4.03
N ASP A 311 -3.35 22.77 3.02
CA ASP A 311 -4.18 23.73 2.31
C ASP A 311 -5.28 23.00 1.50
N ALA A 312 -4.99 21.81 0.97
CA ALA A 312 -5.98 20.92 0.34
C ALA A 312 -7.03 20.40 1.34
N CYS A 313 -6.62 19.90 2.51
CA CYS A 313 -7.52 19.47 3.58
C CYS A 313 -8.46 20.60 4.04
N MET A 314 -7.90 21.77 4.31
CA MET A 314 -8.69 22.96 4.69
C MET A 314 -9.71 23.34 3.60
N ARG A 315 -9.31 23.27 2.33
CA ARG A 315 -10.20 23.53 1.19
C ARG A 315 -11.32 22.49 1.11
N TYR A 316 -11.02 21.21 1.30
CA TYR A 316 -12.01 20.14 1.28
C TYR A 316 -13.05 20.31 2.39
N ILE A 317 -12.61 20.52 3.64
CA ILE A 317 -13.53 20.78 4.78
C ILE A 317 -14.41 22.00 4.47
N SER A 318 -13.81 23.11 4.03
CA SER A 318 -14.57 24.33 3.68
C SER A 318 -15.58 24.09 2.55
N ARG A 319 -15.21 23.28 1.56
CA ARG A 319 -16.08 22.95 0.43
C ARG A 319 -17.29 22.14 0.89
N LEU A 320 -17.11 21.11 1.72
CA LEU A 320 -18.21 20.30 2.24
C LEU A 320 -19.16 21.12 3.13
N LEU A 321 -18.64 21.97 4.00
CA LEU A 321 -19.46 22.86 4.84
C LEU A 321 -20.28 23.85 4.00
N THR A 322 -19.67 24.41 2.96
CA THR A 322 -20.36 25.31 2.02
C THR A 322 -21.51 24.59 1.30
N LEU A 323 -21.26 23.37 0.80
CA LEU A 323 -22.26 22.57 0.12
C LEU A 323 -23.39 22.12 1.07
N SER A 324 -23.11 22.03 2.36
CA SER A 324 -24.09 21.73 3.42
C SER A 324 -24.97 22.93 3.79
N GLY A 325 -24.67 24.13 3.26
CA GLY A 325 -25.48 25.33 3.43
C GLY A 325 -25.00 26.27 4.55
N GLU A 326 -23.81 26.07 5.09
CA GLU A 326 -23.20 26.97 6.09
C GLU A 326 -22.78 28.31 5.45
N ASP A 327 -22.85 29.41 6.22
CA ASP A 327 -22.42 30.72 5.75
C ASP A 327 -20.89 30.90 5.77
N GLU A 328 -20.36 31.83 4.98
CA GLU A 328 -18.90 32.02 4.80
C GLU A 328 -18.13 32.23 6.12
N ALA A 329 -18.70 32.96 7.09
CA ALA A 329 -18.02 33.21 8.36
C ALA A 329 -17.96 31.93 9.20
N THR A 330 -19.04 31.15 9.20
CA THR A 330 -19.11 29.83 9.85
C THR A 330 -18.14 28.86 9.19
N VAL A 331 -18.15 28.74 7.85
CA VAL A 331 -17.23 27.88 7.08
C VAL A 331 -15.77 28.16 7.45
N GLN A 332 -15.34 29.43 7.44
CA GLN A 332 -13.95 29.78 7.78
C GLN A 332 -13.57 29.42 9.21
N SER A 333 -14.46 29.70 10.18
CA SER A 333 -14.18 29.43 11.59
C SER A 333 -14.18 27.93 11.90
N VAL A 334 -15.20 27.22 11.42
CA VAL A 334 -15.43 25.79 11.72
C VAL A 334 -14.38 24.93 11.03
N SER A 335 -14.06 25.18 9.75
CA SER A 335 -13.02 24.41 9.04
C SER A 335 -11.70 24.41 9.80
N LYS A 336 -11.29 25.57 10.32
CA LYS A 336 -10.04 25.70 11.08
C LYS A 336 -10.09 24.94 12.41
N LYS A 337 -11.23 24.93 13.10
CA LYS A 337 -11.38 24.21 14.37
C LYS A 337 -11.36 22.69 14.15
N ILE A 338 -12.09 22.20 13.15
CA ILE A 338 -12.10 20.79 12.76
C ILE A 338 -10.68 20.36 12.37
N PHE A 339 -10.03 21.09 11.47
CA PHE A 339 -8.66 20.78 11.05
C PHE A 339 -7.68 20.69 12.23
N ASN A 340 -7.73 21.63 13.18
CA ASN A 340 -6.86 21.59 14.35
C ASN A 340 -7.15 20.42 15.27
N MET A 341 -8.44 20.06 15.43
CA MET A 341 -8.84 18.90 16.21
C MET A 341 -8.37 17.59 15.56
N GLU A 342 -8.59 17.43 14.26
CA GLU A 342 -8.10 16.25 13.52
C GLU A 342 -6.58 16.16 13.53
N LYS A 343 -5.89 17.30 13.42
CA LYS A 343 -4.43 17.33 13.58
C LYS A 343 -4.02 16.80 14.96
N GLU A 344 -4.63 17.28 16.04
CA GLU A 344 -4.33 16.81 17.39
C GLU A 344 -4.66 15.32 17.58
N LEU A 345 -5.70 14.80 16.94
CA LEU A 345 -6.02 13.37 16.92
C LEU A 345 -4.91 12.59 16.20
N SER A 346 -4.53 13.02 14.98
CA SER A 346 -3.50 12.37 14.17
C SER A 346 -2.14 12.31 14.88
N GLU A 347 -1.74 13.37 15.59
CA GLU A 347 -0.49 13.41 16.36
C GLU A 347 -0.46 12.39 17.51
N ASN A 348 -1.61 11.83 17.89
CA ASN A 348 -1.75 10.79 18.93
C ASN A 348 -2.10 9.42 18.36
N SER A 349 -2.21 9.27 17.03
CA SER A 349 -2.41 7.98 16.38
C SER A 349 -1.09 7.20 16.26
N LEU A 350 -1.19 5.90 16.07
CA LEU A 350 -0.07 5.06 15.64
C LEU A 350 0.48 5.49 14.27
N ASP A 351 1.76 5.21 14.00
CA ASP A 351 2.33 5.28 12.64
C ASP A 351 1.84 4.08 11.78
N PRO A 352 1.79 4.18 10.44
CA PRO A 352 1.17 3.18 9.57
C PRO A 352 1.65 1.74 9.78
N GLU A 353 2.96 1.53 9.89
CA GLU A 353 3.58 0.23 10.11
C GLU A 353 3.23 -0.37 11.49
N GLU A 354 2.92 0.47 12.47
CA GLU A 354 2.59 0.04 13.84
C GLU A 354 1.21 -0.63 13.92
N TYR A 355 0.30 -0.34 12.98
CA TYR A 355 -1.01 -1.02 12.90
C TYR A 355 -0.89 -2.52 12.55
N TYR A 356 0.26 -2.93 11.99
CA TYR A 356 0.57 -4.33 11.70
C TYR A 356 1.27 -5.05 12.87
N ASP A 357 1.45 -4.37 14.01
CA ASP A 357 1.99 -4.97 15.24
C ASP A 357 0.86 -5.28 16.23
N ILE A 358 0.48 -6.55 16.32
CA ILE A 358 -0.57 -7.00 17.25
C ILE A 358 -0.26 -6.71 18.72
N ASP A 359 1.02 -6.55 19.11
CA ASP A 359 1.39 -6.20 20.47
C ASP A 359 1.07 -4.72 20.79
N LYS A 360 0.97 -3.87 19.75
CA LYS A 360 0.54 -2.47 19.86
C LYS A 360 -0.96 -2.31 19.66
N THR A 361 -1.56 -3.12 18.80
CA THR A 361 -2.98 -2.97 18.45
C THR A 361 -3.93 -3.79 19.32
N TYR A 362 -3.50 -4.83 20.02
CA TYR A 362 -4.43 -5.61 20.87
C TYR A 362 -4.54 -5.04 22.31
N ASN A 363 -5.16 -3.87 22.46
CA ASN A 363 -5.39 -3.25 23.77
C ASN A 363 -6.80 -3.59 24.27
N VAL A 364 -6.90 -4.24 25.43
CA VAL A 364 -8.20 -4.73 25.94
C VAL A 364 -8.59 -4.06 27.25
N TYR A 365 -9.78 -3.46 27.23
CA TYR A 365 -10.40 -2.75 28.34
C TYR A 365 -11.56 -3.56 28.93
N THR A 366 -11.76 -3.47 30.25
CA THR A 366 -13.07 -3.77 30.84
C THR A 366 -14.03 -2.62 30.57
N LEU A 367 -15.34 -2.88 30.65
CA LEU A 367 -16.34 -1.82 30.51
C LEU A 367 -16.17 -0.70 31.53
N GLU A 368 -15.78 -1.01 32.76
CA GLU A 368 -15.54 0.00 33.80
C GLU A 368 -14.32 0.89 33.47
N GLN A 369 -13.24 0.31 32.94
CA GLN A 369 -12.07 1.06 32.51
C GLN A 369 -12.43 2.01 31.38
N LEU A 370 -13.15 1.52 30.38
CA LEU A 370 -13.57 2.33 29.24
C LEU A 370 -14.57 3.42 29.65
N GLU A 371 -15.55 3.08 30.48
CA GLU A 371 -16.53 4.04 31.04
C GLU A 371 -15.85 5.17 31.82
N SER A 372 -14.73 4.89 32.49
CA SER A 372 -13.97 5.91 33.23
C SER A 372 -13.36 7.00 32.34
N LEU A 373 -13.18 6.73 31.04
CA LEU A 373 -12.71 7.71 30.05
C LEU A 373 -13.81 8.71 29.65
N TYR A 374 -15.08 8.35 29.84
CA TYR A 374 -16.25 9.13 29.40
C TYR A 374 -17.15 9.56 30.57
N PRO A 375 -16.67 10.41 31.51
CA PRO A 375 -17.40 10.72 32.74
C PRO A 375 -18.71 11.51 32.52
N ASN A 376 -18.93 12.06 31.32
CA ASN A 376 -20.03 12.99 31.02
C ASN A 376 -21.26 12.32 30.38
N PHE A 377 -21.20 11.02 30.07
CA PHE A 377 -22.36 10.25 29.58
C PHE A 377 -22.26 8.77 30.00
N ASP A 378 -23.37 8.04 29.85
CA ASP A 378 -23.45 6.63 30.26
C ASP A 378 -23.03 5.72 29.10
N LEU A 379 -21.74 5.33 29.07
CA LEU A 379 -21.18 4.49 28.01
C LEU A 379 -21.92 3.15 27.88
N LYS A 380 -22.31 2.52 29.00
CA LYS A 380 -23.05 1.25 28.96
C LYS A 380 -24.40 1.42 28.28
N LYS A 381 -25.10 2.52 28.56
CA LYS A 381 -26.33 2.87 27.87
C LYS A 381 -26.08 3.08 26.37
N THR A 382 -25.01 3.78 25.99
CA THR A 382 -24.70 4.00 24.57
C THR A 382 -24.54 2.68 23.79
N ILE A 383 -23.80 1.72 24.35
CA ILE A 383 -23.64 0.39 23.76
C ILE A 383 -25.00 -0.30 23.63
N THR A 384 -25.80 -0.35 24.70
CA THR A 384 -27.11 -1.05 24.65
C THR A 384 -28.13 -0.37 23.74
N ASP A 385 -28.09 0.95 23.60
CA ASP A 385 -28.98 1.69 22.72
C ASP A 385 -28.74 1.39 21.24
N THR A 386 -27.50 1.09 20.84
CA THR A 386 -27.18 0.66 19.46
C THR A 386 -27.73 -0.73 19.15
N GLY A 387 -28.07 -1.53 20.17
CA GLY A 387 -28.64 -2.88 20.05
C GLY A 387 -27.67 -4.01 20.36
N TYR A 388 -26.40 -3.71 20.65
CA TYR A 388 -25.48 -4.70 21.20
C TYR A 388 -25.78 -4.99 22.68
N GLN A 389 -25.42 -6.18 23.15
CA GLN A 389 -25.36 -6.50 24.57
C GLN A 389 -24.05 -6.00 25.16
N LEU A 390 -24.03 -5.76 26.48
CA LEU A 390 -22.82 -5.33 27.17
C LEU A 390 -21.73 -6.42 27.09
N PRO A 391 -20.54 -6.11 26.57
CA PRO A 391 -19.43 -7.06 26.54
C PRO A 391 -18.73 -7.14 27.91
N ASN A 392 -17.94 -8.19 28.14
CA ASN A 392 -17.05 -8.25 29.30
C ASN A 392 -15.69 -7.57 29.03
N ARG A 393 -15.28 -7.54 27.76
CA ARG A 393 -13.99 -7.04 27.25
C ARG A 393 -14.25 -6.25 25.97
N VAL A 394 -13.53 -5.14 25.82
CA VAL A 394 -13.59 -4.29 24.63
C VAL A 394 -12.17 -4.13 24.08
N TRP A 395 -12.01 -4.39 22.78
CA TRP A 395 -10.78 -4.19 22.03
C TRP A 395 -10.69 -2.75 21.50
N VAL A 396 -9.50 -2.16 21.62
CA VAL A 396 -9.10 -0.86 21.10
C VAL A 396 -7.78 -1.07 20.36
N ASP A 397 -7.72 -0.68 19.08
CA ASP A 397 -6.53 -0.80 18.23
C ASP A 397 -5.51 0.32 18.45
N ASP A 398 -5.97 1.53 18.72
CA ASP A 398 -5.12 2.69 18.95
C ASP A 398 -5.43 3.34 20.31
N GLU A 399 -4.64 2.96 21.32
CA GLU A 399 -4.81 3.46 22.68
C GLU A 399 -4.53 4.97 22.78
N GLY A 400 -3.52 5.47 22.05
CA GLY A 400 -3.15 6.89 22.04
C GLY A 400 -4.29 7.76 21.50
N LEU A 401 -4.84 7.34 20.34
CA LEU A 401 -5.97 7.99 19.70
C LEU A 401 -7.21 7.94 20.60
N LEU A 402 -7.54 6.79 21.19
CA LEU A 402 -8.68 6.66 22.10
C LEU A 402 -8.58 7.64 23.27
N LEU A 403 -7.43 7.70 23.95
CA LEU A 403 -7.23 8.57 25.10
C LEU A 403 -7.33 10.04 24.73
N LYS A 404 -6.81 10.44 23.56
CA LYS A 404 -6.93 11.81 23.05
C LYS A 404 -8.38 12.12 22.66
N SER A 405 -9.04 11.20 21.98
CA SER A 405 -10.43 11.29 21.57
C SER A 405 -11.36 11.49 22.77
N ALA A 406 -11.20 10.69 23.83
CA ALA A 406 -11.98 10.78 25.06
C ALA A 406 -11.95 12.17 25.71
N GLN A 407 -10.84 12.91 25.61
CA GLN A 407 -10.70 14.26 26.17
C GLN A 407 -11.65 15.27 25.51
N TYR A 408 -12.05 15.06 24.25
CA TYR A 408 -12.98 15.95 23.57
C TYR A 408 -14.41 15.79 24.07
N PHE A 409 -14.79 14.66 24.67
CA PHE A 409 -16.16 14.38 25.12
C PHE A 409 -16.50 15.08 26.46
N ASN A 410 -16.62 16.40 26.40
CA ASN A 410 -17.06 17.24 27.51
C ASN A 410 -17.92 18.42 27.00
N GLU A 411 -18.66 19.07 27.90
CA GLU A 411 -19.59 20.15 27.53
C GLU A 411 -18.88 21.40 26.97
N GLU A 412 -17.61 21.64 27.30
CA GLU A 412 -16.86 22.78 26.76
C GLU A 412 -16.58 22.63 25.26
N ASN A 413 -16.54 21.39 24.78
CA ASN A 413 -16.30 21.03 23.39
C ASN A 413 -17.59 20.70 22.62
N LEU A 414 -18.78 20.89 23.20
CA LEU A 414 -20.06 20.51 22.58
C LEU A 414 -20.21 21.05 21.15
N GLU A 415 -20.01 22.35 20.95
CA GLU A 415 -20.15 22.97 19.62
C GLU A 415 -19.13 22.41 18.61
N LEU A 416 -17.90 22.16 19.05
CA LEU A 416 -16.87 21.55 18.19
C LEU A 416 -17.25 20.11 17.81
N LEU A 417 -17.79 19.32 18.74
CA LEU A 417 -18.25 17.96 18.46
C LEU A 417 -19.47 17.93 17.54
N LYS A 418 -20.39 18.90 17.66
CA LYS A 418 -21.50 19.06 16.71
C LYS A 418 -20.98 19.35 15.30
N ASP A 419 -20.08 20.32 15.18
CA ASP A 419 -19.46 20.69 13.90
C ASP A 419 -18.69 19.52 13.28
N TYR A 420 -17.90 18.82 14.10
CA TYR A 420 -17.16 17.63 13.68
C TYR A 420 -18.10 16.50 13.23
N ALA A 421 -19.17 16.20 13.98
CA ALA A 421 -20.14 15.19 13.60
C ALA A 421 -20.86 15.52 12.27
N LYS A 422 -21.26 16.79 12.07
CA LYS A 422 -21.84 17.26 10.79
C LYS A 422 -20.87 17.07 9.63
N PHE A 423 -19.60 17.47 9.81
CA PHE A 423 -18.56 17.31 8.80
C PHE A 423 -18.33 15.83 8.48
N LYS A 424 -18.04 14.99 9.47
CA LYS A 424 -17.77 13.55 9.25
C LYS A 424 -18.98 12.82 8.66
N PHE A 425 -20.21 13.20 9.03
CA PHE A 425 -21.40 12.62 8.42
C PHE A 425 -21.49 12.95 6.92
N ILE A 426 -21.17 14.18 6.53
CA ILE A 426 -21.16 14.61 5.12
C ILE A 426 -20.00 14.02 4.35
N ASP A 427 -18.81 13.97 4.94
CA ASP A 427 -17.65 13.28 4.39
C ASP A 427 -18.00 11.81 4.08
N ALA A 428 -18.60 11.11 5.04
CA ALA A 428 -18.95 9.70 4.91
C ALA A 428 -20.09 9.37 3.93
N CYS A 429 -20.91 10.34 3.49
CA CYS A 429 -22.04 10.07 2.58
C CYS A 429 -22.19 11.04 1.40
N GLY A 430 -21.32 12.04 1.28
CA GLY A 430 -21.39 13.09 0.27
C GLY A 430 -21.39 12.54 -1.16
N PHE A 431 -20.68 11.44 -1.40
CA PHE A 431 -20.65 10.74 -2.68
C PHE A 431 -22.04 10.27 -3.16
N THR A 432 -23.03 10.18 -2.26
CA THR A 432 -24.43 9.80 -2.58
C THR A 432 -25.32 10.97 -3.00
N LEU A 433 -24.86 12.21 -2.82
CA LEU A 433 -25.66 13.44 -2.97
C LEU A 433 -25.49 14.07 -4.37
N SER A 434 -25.62 15.39 -4.47
CA SER A 434 -25.42 16.13 -5.73
C SER A 434 -23.97 16.13 -6.23
N ARG A 435 -23.79 16.47 -7.52
CA ARG A 435 -22.48 16.54 -8.19
C ARG A 435 -21.42 17.31 -7.40
N GLY A 436 -21.80 18.42 -6.76
CA GLY A 436 -20.85 19.28 -6.05
C GLY A 436 -20.08 18.56 -4.94
N PHE A 437 -20.67 17.53 -4.32
CA PHE A 437 -20.00 16.71 -3.30
C PHE A 437 -18.96 15.76 -3.93
N ILE A 438 -19.28 15.15 -5.07
CA ILE A 438 -18.32 14.32 -5.82
C ILE A 438 -17.15 15.18 -6.31
N GLU A 439 -17.44 16.39 -6.81
CA GLU A 439 -16.41 17.33 -7.27
C GLU A 439 -15.49 17.79 -6.13
N ALA A 440 -16.00 17.88 -4.89
CA ALA A 440 -15.17 18.23 -3.73
C ALA A 440 -14.05 17.19 -3.49
N GLU A 441 -14.39 15.91 -3.56
CA GLU A 441 -13.43 14.80 -3.44
C GLU A 441 -12.46 14.78 -4.63
N GLN A 442 -12.98 14.93 -5.85
CA GLN A 442 -12.15 14.97 -7.07
C GLN A 442 -11.15 16.13 -7.05
N GLU A 443 -11.56 17.30 -6.56
CA GLU A 443 -10.65 18.44 -6.37
C GLU A 443 -9.58 18.15 -5.31
N PHE A 444 -9.93 17.44 -4.24
CA PHE A 444 -8.98 17.03 -3.20
C PHE A 444 -7.96 16.03 -3.75
N ASP A 445 -8.43 14.97 -4.43
CA ASP A 445 -7.58 13.95 -5.07
C ASP A 445 -6.63 14.56 -6.10
N ALA A 446 -7.10 15.53 -6.90
CA ALA A 446 -6.26 16.22 -7.86
C ALA A 446 -5.13 17.01 -7.19
N LEU A 447 -5.36 17.59 -6.01
CA LEU A 447 -4.37 18.38 -5.28
C LEU A 447 -3.36 17.52 -4.53
N VAL A 448 -3.80 16.39 -3.96
CA VAL A 448 -2.96 15.56 -3.07
C VAL A 448 -2.31 14.41 -3.81
N PHE A 449 -3.00 13.79 -4.76
CA PHE A 449 -2.55 12.59 -5.46
C PHE A 449 -2.24 12.85 -6.93
N GLY A 450 -2.37 14.09 -7.42
CA GLY A 450 -2.09 14.44 -8.82
C GLY A 450 -3.06 13.81 -9.82
N VAL A 451 -4.28 13.45 -9.38
CA VAL A 451 -5.31 12.88 -10.25
C VAL A 451 -5.69 13.86 -11.36
N GLU A 452 -5.70 13.37 -12.60
CA GLU A 452 -6.15 14.15 -13.76
C GLU A 452 -7.47 13.59 -14.34
N GLY A 453 -8.33 14.49 -14.80
CA GLY A 453 -9.64 14.13 -15.35
C GLY A 453 -10.57 13.56 -14.27
N VAL A 454 -11.69 12.97 -14.70
CA VAL A 454 -12.70 12.41 -13.82
C VAL A 454 -13.25 11.11 -14.38
N LYS A 455 -13.64 10.20 -13.49
CA LYS A 455 -14.41 9.01 -13.89
C LYS A 455 -15.76 9.43 -14.46
N SER A 456 -16.26 8.67 -15.43
CA SER A 456 -17.63 8.83 -15.92
C SER A 456 -18.65 8.43 -14.85
N ASP A 457 -19.86 8.97 -14.95
CA ASP A 457 -20.95 8.64 -14.02
C ASP A 457 -21.32 7.16 -14.05
N GLN A 458 -21.17 6.53 -15.21
CA GLN A 458 -21.35 5.10 -15.35
C GLN A 458 -20.31 4.31 -14.56
N GLN A 459 -19.03 4.73 -14.59
CA GLN A 459 -17.97 4.09 -13.80
C GLN A 459 -18.21 4.27 -12.31
N LEU A 460 -18.62 5.46 -11.86
CA LEU A 460 -18.97 5.72 -10.46
C LEU A 460 -20.15 4.83 -10.00
N ALA A 461 -21.19 4.67 -10.84
CA ALA A 461 -22.32 3.80 -10.52
C ALA A 461 -21.93 2.30 -10.52
N VAL A 462 -20.98 1.88 -11.36
CA VAL A 462 -20.41 0.51 -11.32
C VAL A 462 -19.65 0.27 -10.02
N ILE A 463 -18.78 1.21 -9.61
CA ILE A 463 -18.05 1.16 -8.34
C ILE A 463 -19.03 1.04 -7.17
N ALA A 464 -20.07 1.89 -7.14
CA ALA A 464 -21.11 1.81 -6.12
C ALA A 464 -21.73 0.41 -6.00
N VAL A 465 -22.13 -0.20 -7.12
CA VAL A 465 -22.74 -1.56 -7.08
C VAL A 465 -21.74 -2.60 -6.59
N LYS A 466 -20.47 -2.48 -6.97
CA LYS A 466 -19.41 -3.39 -6.52
C LYS A 466 -19.18 -3.31 -5.02
N ASP A 467 -19.29 -2.12 -4.44
CA ASP A 467 -19.04 -1.90 -3.01
C ASP A 467 -20.24 -2.31 -2.15
N TYR A 468 -21.46 -2.07 -2.63
CA TYR A 468 -22.68 -2.23 -1.84
C TYR A 468 -23.46 -3.52 -2.12
N LEU A 469 -23.33 -4.13 -3.31
CA LEU A 469 -24.02 -5.37 -3.68
C LEU A 469 -23.06 -6.47 -4.18
N PRO A 470 -21.90 -6.71 -3.51
CA PRO A 470 -20.85 -7.56 -4.05
C PRO A 470 -21.25 -9.02 -4.24
N ALA A 471 -22.03 -9.58 -3.32
CA ALA A 471 -22.45 -10.99 -3.37
C ALA A 471 -23.33 -11.28 -4.60
N TYR A 472 -24.34 -10.45 -4.85
CA TYR A 472 -25.27 -10.62 -5.97
C TYR A 472 -24.59 -10.43 -7.32
N LEU A 473 -23.70 -9.44 -7.41
CA LEU A 473 -22.92 -9.21 -8.62
C LEU A 473 -21.89 -10.34 -8.86
N GLY A 474 -21.23 -10.79 -7.78
CA GLY A 474 -20.22 -11.82 -7.80
C GLY A 474 -20.72 -13.17 -8.31
N GLU A 475 -21.92 -13.58 -7.89
CA GLU A 475 -22.55 -14.81 -8.35
C GLU A 475 -22.72 -14.80 -9.89
N ILE A 476 -23.24 -13.70 -10.45
CA ILE A 476 -23.43 -13.54 -11.90
C ILE A 476 -22.08 -13.46 -12.64
N TYR A 477 -21.08 -12.81 -12.04
CA TYR A 477 -19.74 -12.69 -12.63
C TYR A 477 -19.06 -14.06 -12.77
N VAL A 478 -19.05 -14.87 -11.71
CA VAL A 478 -18.41 -16.18 -11.68
C VAL A 478 -19.08 -17.14 -12.66
N GLU A 479 -20.42 -17.16 -12.71
CA GLU A 479 -21.18 -17.97 -13.67
C GLU A 479 -20.79 -17.70 -15.14
N LYS A 480 -20.35 -16.47 -15.44
CA LYS A 480 -20.02 -16.04 -16.81
C LYS A 480 -18.53 -16.15 -17.15
N TYR A 481 -17.65 -15.85 -16.20
CA TYR A 481 -16.25 -15.54 -16.50
C TYR A 481 -15.22 -16.42 -15.80
N PHE A 482 -15.63 -17.28 -14.86
CA PHE A 482 -14.69 -18.17 -14.16
C PHE A 482 -14.85 -19.61 -14.63
N SER A 483 -13.73 -20.35 -14.66
CA SER A 483 -13.70 -21.74 -15.15
C SER A 483 -13.27 -22.71 -14.05
N GLU A 484 -13.88 -23.89 -14.03
CA GLU A 484 -13.53 -24.96 -13.09
C GLU A 484 -12.07 -25.43 -13.26
N GLN A 485 -11.54 -25.39 -14.49
CA GLN A 485 -10.16 -25.77 -14.76
C GLN A 485 -9.16 -24.82 -14.08
N ALA A 486 -9.43 -23.50 -14.11
CA ALA A 486 -8.58 -22.53 -13.43
C ALA A 486 -8.53 -22.79 -11.91
N LYS A 487 -9.66 -23.18 -11.32
CA LYS A 487 -9.72 -23.58 -9.90
C LYS A 487 -8.81 -24.79 -9.62
N GLN A 488 -8.94 -25.85 -10.41
CA GLN A 488 -8.14 -27.08 -10.25
C GLN A 488 -6.64 -26.84 -10.40
N ASP A 489 -6.25 -26.03 -11.39
CA ASP A 489 -4.83 -25.70 -11.61
C ASP A 489 -4.25 -24.95 -10.40
N VAL A 490 -5.00 -23.99 -9.85
CA VAL A 490 -4.58 -23.22 -8.66
C VAL A 490 -4.53 -24.10 -7.41
N GLU A 491 -5.48 -25.02 -7.23
CA GLU A 491 -5.44 -26.02 -6.15
C GLU A 491 -4.16 -26.87 -6.21
N GLU A 492 -3.76 -27.29 -7.42
CA GLU A 492 -2.52 -28.04 -7.62
C GLU A 492 -1.26 -27.19 -7.32
N MET A 493 -1.23 -25.92 -7.76
CA MET A 493 -0.13 -25.01 -7.44
C MET A 493 0.04 -24.84 -5.92
N ILE A 494 -1.06 -24.59 -5.20
CA ILE A 494 -1.05 -24.43 -3.74
C ILE A 494 -0.53 -25.69 -3.05
N ALA A 495 -0.99 -26.87 -3.46
CA ALA A 495 -0.52 -28.13 -2.89
C ALA A 495 1.00 -28.31 -3.07
N ASN A 496 1.52 -27.96 -4.25
CA ASN A 496 2.96 -28.02 -4.53
C ASN A 496 3.75 -27.01 -3.69
N PHE A 497 3.27 -25.76 -3.58
CA PHE A 497 3.94 -24.74 -2.78
C PHE A 497 3.96 -25.09 -1.28
N VAL A 498 2.85 -25.58 -0.72
CA VAL A 498 2.80 -26.02 0.68
C VAL A 498 3.81 -27.13 0.95
N GLU A 499 3.94 -28.12 0.05
CA GLU A 499 4.94 -29.18 0.21
C GLU A 499 6.37 -28.62 0.14
N VAL A 500 6.64 -27.70 -0.80
CA VAL A 500 7.96 -27.04 -0.88
C VAL A 500 8.28 -26.26 0.38
N TYR A 501 7.35 -25.47 0.92
CA TYR A 501 7.56 -24.76 2.19
C TYR A 501 7.89 -25.72 3.34
N LYS A 502 7.19 -26.86 3.43
CA LYS A 502 7.49 -27.88 4.45
C LYS A 502 8.94 -28.36 4.34
N GLN A 503 9.39 -28.70 3.13
CA GLN A 503 10.76 -29.15 2.91
C GLN A 503 11.79 -28.06 3.24
N LYS A 504 11.54 -26.81 2.82
CA LYS A 504 12.41 -25.67 3.13
C LYS A 504 12.53 -25.46 4.64
N ILE A 505 11.40 -25.39 5.34
CA ILE A 505 11.35 -25.24 6.80
C ILE A 505 12.15 -26.33 7.52
N ILE A 506 12.02 -27.59 7.11
CA ILE A 506 12.76 -28.71 7.69
C ILE A 506 14.28 -28.49 7.55
N ASN A 507 14.73 -27.91 6.45
CA ASN A 507 16.14 -27.68 6.12
C ASN A 507 16.73 -26.39 6.71
N LEU A 508 15.94 -25.50 7.32
CA LEU A 508 16.45 -24.26 7.91
C LEU A 508 17.38 -24.53 9.10
N GLU A 509 18.68 -24.27 8.97
CA GLU A 509 19.66 -24.54 10.03
C GLU A 509 19.55 -23.60 11.24
N TRP A 510 18.92 -22.43 11.05
CA TRP A 510 18.80 -21.40 12.07
C TRP A 510 17.61 -21.58 13.02
N MET A 511 16.77 -22.60 12.77
CA MET A 511 15.54 -22.84 13.50
C MET A 511 15.57 -24.21 14.20
N SER A 512 15.18 -24.24 15.46
CA SER A 512 15.10 -25.48 16.25
C SER A 512 14.04 -26.46 15.72
N THR A 513 14.17 -27.74 16.08
CA THR A 513 13.16 -28.77 15.76
C THR A 513 11.78 -28.41 16.30
N GLU A 514 11.70 -27.80 17.49
CA GLU A 514 10.44 -27.41 18.12
C GLU A 514 9.69 -26.35 17.30
N THR A 515 10.38 -25.28 16.90
CA THR A 515 9.76 -24.22 16.09
C THR A 515 9.42 -24.72 14.68
N LYS A 516 10.24 -25.61 14.11
CA LYS A 516 9.92 -26.31 12.84
C LYS A 516 8.62 -27.10 12.92
N GLU A 517 8.44 -27.91 13.96
CA GLU A 517 7.20 -28.69 14.14
C GLU A 517 5.96 -27.79 14.21
N ARG A 518 6.08 -26.61 14.86
CA ARG A 518 4.99 -25.63 14.95
C ARG A 518 4.71 -24.95 13.60
N ALA A 519 5.75 -24.56 12.87
CA ALA A 519 5.60 -23.99 11.52
C ALA A 519 4.98 -25.00 10.53
N LEU A 520 5.38 -26.28 10.59
CA LEU A 520 4.77 -27.35 9.80
C LEU A 520 3.29 -27.55 10.15
N LYS A 521 2.95 -27.53 11.45
CA LYS A 521 1.57 -27.61 11.90
C LYS A 521 0.73 -26.44 11.36
N LYS A 522 1.31 -25.24 11.30
CA LYS A 522 0.64 -24.07 10.73
C LYS A 522 0.32 -24.25 9.24
N LEU A 523 1.23 -24.81 8.45
CA LEU A 523 0.97 -25.19 7.06
C LEU A 523 -0.12 -26.27 6.94
N ASP A 524 -0.12 -27.27 7.83
CA ASP A 524 -1.12 -28.36 7.82
C ASP A 524 -2.56 -27.86 8.10
N TYR A 525 -2.69 -26.76 8.82
CA TYR A 525 -3.97 -26.14 9.20
C TYR A 525 -4.36 -24.96 8.31
N MET A 526 -3.56 -24.64 7.30
CA MET A 526 -3.83 -23.52 6.40
C MET A 526 -5.10 -23.78 5.59
N ASN A 527 -6.06 -22.85 5.67
CA ASN A 527 -7.28 -22.88 4.88
C ASN A 527 -7.04 -22.23 3.52
N VAL A 528 -7.77 -22.69 2.51
CA VAL A 528 -7.59 -22.25 1.13
C VAL A 528 -8.95 -21.93 0.51
N LYS A 529 -9.09 -20.73 -0.04
CA LYS A 529 -10.31 -20.23 -0.69
C LYS A 529 -10.00 -19.78 -2.13
N ILE A 530 -10.62 -20.40 -3.12
CA ILE A 530 -10.26 -20.19 -4.54
C ILE A 530 -11.51 -19.90 -5.38
N GLY A 531 -11.46 -18.80 -6.12
CA GLY A 531 -12.49 -18.36 -7.05
C GLY A 531 -13.67 -17.67 -6.37
N TYR A 532 -14.44 -18.44 -5.60
CA TYR A 532 -15.74 -18.01 -5.06
C TYR A 532 -16.18 -18.83 -3.84
N PRO A 533 -17.07 -18.29 -2.99
CA PRO A 533 -17.57 -18.99 -1.81
C PRO A 533 -18.51 -20.15 -2.18
N ASP A 534 -18.47 -21.24 -1.41
CA ASP A 534 -19.45 -22.34 -1.50
C ASP A 534 -20.88 -21.89 -1.12
N LYS A 535 -20.98 -20.84 -0.29
CA LYS A 535 -22.24 -20.25 0.15
C LYS A 535 -22.17 -18.73 0.03
N TRP A 536 -23.06 -18.16 -0.78
CA TRP A 536 -23.17 -16.72 -0.95
C TRP A 536 -23.76 -16.03 0.30
N PRO A 537 -23.27 -14.83 0.67
CA PRO A 537 -23.90 -14.00 1.69
C PRO A 537 -25.37 -13.72 1.38
N ALA A 538 -26.21 -13.78 2.42
CA ALA A 538 -27.66 -13.56 2.34
C ALA A 538 -28.11 -12.29 3.08
N THR A 539 -27.15 -11.45 3.48
CA THR A 539 -27.34 -10.25 4.31
C THR A 539 -28.42 -9.33 3.78
N LEU A 540 -28.49 -9.19 2.46
CA LEU A 540 -29.40 -8.27 1.78
C LEU A 540 -30.71 -8.91 1.32
N ASP A 541 -30.95 -10.20 1.57
CA ASP A 541 -32.11 -10.92 1.04
C ASP A 541 -33.43 -10.29 1.47
N ASN A 542 -33.48 -9.79 2.72
CA ASN A 542 -34.64 -9.11 3.30
C ASN A 542 -34.54 -7.58 3.28
N THR A 543 -33.57 -7.03 2.55
CA THR A 543 -33.38 -5.58 2.39
C THR A 543 -34.06 -5.10 1.12
N ASP A 544 -34.96 -4.12 1.27
CA ASP A 544 -35.62 -3.46 0.15
C ASP A 544 -34.68 -2.41 -0.46
N ILE A 545 -34.30 -2.60 -1.73
CA ILE A 545 -33.67 -1.56 -2.55
C ILE A 545 -34.77 -0.93 -3.41
N LYS A 546 -34.88 0.40 -3.37
CA LYS A 546 -35.98 1.13 -3.99
C LYS A 546 -35.49 2.04 -5.11
N SER A 547 -36.19 2.00 -6.23
CA SER A 547 -36.05 3.01 -7.28
C SER A 547 -36.49 4.40 -6.80
N TYR A 548 -36.10 5.45 -7.53
CA TYR A 548 -36.64 6.80 -7.32
C TYR A 548 -38.17 6.85 -7.53
N ALA A 549 -38.70 6.06 -8.47
CA ALA A 549 -40.15 5.98 -8.73
C ALA A 549 -40.94 5.42 -7.53
N ASP A 550 -40.31 4.57 -6.72
CA ASP A 550 -40.88 4.00 -5.49
C ASP A 550 -40.58 4.84 -4.24
N GLY A 551 -40.10 6.08 -4.42
CA GLY A 551 -39.76 7.01 -3.34
C GLY A 551 -38.45 6.67 -2.63
N GLY A 552 -37.54 5.95 -3.28
CA GLY A 552 -36.16 5.77 -2.83
C GLY A 552 -35.25 6.94 -3.21
N SER A 553 -34.01 6.88 -2.73
CA SER A 553 -32.89 7.71 -3.17
C SER A 553 -31.60 6.90 -3.07
N TYR A 554 -30.53 7.34 -3.73
CA TYR A 554 -29.23 6.68 -3.63
C TYR A 554 -28.74 6.63 -2.17
N PHE A 555 -28.82 7.77 -1.46
CA PHE A 555 -28.51 7.86 -0.02
C PHE A 555 -29.34 6.87 0.81
N ASP A 556 -30.67 6.83 0.64
CA ASP A 556 -31.52 5.94 1.44
C ASP A 556 -31.21 4.46 1.18
N ASN A 557 -30.85 4.09 -0.05
CA ASN A 557 -30.48 2.73 -0.38
C ASN A 557 -29.13 2.34 0.27
N VAL A 558 -28.15 3.24 0.25
CA VAL A 558 -26.88 3.05 0.99
C VAL A 558 -27.16 2.86 2.48
N CYS A 559 -28.01 3.69 3.08
CA CYS A 559 -28.41 3.53 4.49
C CYS A 559 -29.06 2.17 4.79
N ARG A 560 -29.93 1.68 3.90
CA ARG A 560 -30.58 0.36 4.08
C ARG A 560 -29.58 -0.78 4.03
N ILE A 561 -28.57 -0.69 3.17
CA ILE A 561 -27.50 -1.68 3.04
C ILE A 561 -26.63 -1.65 4.30
N ASN A 562 -26.12 -0.49 4.70
CA ASN A 562 -25.32 -0.32 5.91
C ASN A 562 -26.04 -0.86 7.17
N LEU A 563 -27.35 -0.62 7.29
CA LEU A 563 -28.14 -1.16 8.40
C LEU A 563 -28.25 -2.68 8.37
N ALA A 564 -28.34 -3.30 7.20
CA ALA A 564 -28.36 -4.75 7.08
C ALA A 564 -27.04 -5.35 7.58
N ASP A 565 -25.91 -4.78 7.18
CA ASP A 565 -24.57 -5.23 7.59
C ASP A 565 -24.34 -5.06 9.10
N ILE A 566 -24.76 -3.92 9.67
CA ILE A 566 -24.69 -3.68 11.11
C ILE A 566 -25.60 -4.64 11.90
N ASN A 567 -26.78 -4.97 11.37
CA ASN A 567 -27.68 -5.92 12.02
C ASN A 567 -27.14 -7.35 11.96
N GLU A 568 -26.50 -7.74 10.85
CA GLU A 568 -25.77 -9.00 10.77
C GLU A 568 -24.60 -9.03 11.75
N ASN A 569 -23.84 -7.93 11.88
CA ASN A 569 -22.77 -7.83 12.87
C ASN A 569 -23.31 -8.03 14.29
N LYS A 570 -24.38 -7.35 14.68
CA LYS A 570 -25.04 -7.54 15.99
C LYS A 570 -25.47 -8.99 16.23
N ALA A 571 -25.92 -9.68 15.18
CA ALA A 571 -26.34 -11.08 15.27
C ALA A 571 -25.16 -12.05 15.55
N LYS A 572 -23.91 -11.63 15.31
CA LYS A 572 -22.70 -12.40 15.66
C LYS A 572 -22.48 -12.49 17.18
N GLN A 573 -23.11 -11.64 17.99
CA GLN A 573 -22.83 -11.60 19.42
C GLN A 573 -23.20 -12.91 20.13
N GLY A 574 -22.20 -13.54 20.75
CA GLY A 574 -22.35 -14.84 21.41
C GLY A 574 -22.45 -16.04 20.46
N GLN A 575 -22.27 -15.83 19.16
CA GLN A 575 -22.11 -16.90 18.17
C GLN A 575 -20.61 -17.22 17.97
N PRO A 576 -20.28 -18.45 17.55
CA PRO A 576 -18.92 -18.75 17.10
C PRO A 576 -18.60 -18.02 15.79
N VAL A 577 -17.32 -17.81 15.52
CA VAL A 577 -16.85 -17.19 14.27
C VAL A 577 -17.15 -18.09 13.06
N ASP A 578 -17.76 -17.51 12.02
CA ASP A 578 -17.96 -18.17 10.73
C ASP A 578 -16.74 -17.98 9.81
N LYS A 579 -15.83 -18.96 9.85
CA LYS A 579 -14.63 -18.99 9.01
C LYS A 579 -14.90 -19.27 7.52
N SER A 580 -16.16 -19.51 7.12
CA SER A 580 -16.51 -19.68 5.69
C SER A 580 -16.71 -18.37 4.94
N THR A 581 -16.76 -17.24 5.65
CA THR A 581 -16.95 -15.90 5.09
C THR A 581 -15.74 -15.44 4.28
N TRP A 582 -15.96 -14.60 3.26
CA TRP A 582 -14.90 -14.03 2.42
C TRP A 582 -14.81 -12.53 2.67
N GLU A 583 -13.59 -12.00 2.71
CA GLU A 583 -13.35 -10.56 2.95
C GLU A 583 -13.28 -9.75 1.65
N MET A 584 -13.09 -10.43 0.50
CA MET A 584 -13.04 -9.79 -0.82
C MET A 584 -14.13 -10.31 -1.76
N PRO A 585 -14.78 -9.42 -2.53
CA PRO A 585 -15.64 -9.82 -3.63
C PRO A 585 -14.88 -10.61 -4.71
N VAL A 586 -15.56 -11.58 -5.33
CA VAL A 586 -14.96 -12.56 -6.24
C VAL A 586 -14.34 -11.99 -7.52
N TYR A 587 -14.73 -10.79 -7.97
CA TYR A 587 -14.20 -10.14 -9.17
C TYR A 587 -13.03 -9.19 -8.89
N VAL A 588 -12.64 -9.04 -7.62
CA VAL A 588 -11.47 -8.23 -7.24
C VAL A 588 -10.19 -8.85 -7.81
N VAL A 589 -9.30 -8.00 -8.29
CA VAL A 589 -7.96 -8.39 -8.75
C VAL A 589 -7.00 -8.18 -7.59
N ASN A 590 -6.99 -9.13 -6.66
CA ASN A 590 -6.10 -9.15 -5.52
C ASN A 590 -6.00 -10.58 -4.95
N ALA A 591 -5.17 -10.78 -3.94
CA ALA A 591 -5.15 -11.94 -3.06
C ALA A 591 -4.91 -11.48 -1.61
N TYR A 592 -5.12 -12.37 -0.63
CA TYR A 592 -4.74 -12.06 0.75
C TYR A 592 -4.46 -13.32 1.58
N TYR A 593 -3.68 -13.12 2.64
CA TYR A 593 -3.57 -13.98 3.81
C TYR A 593 -4.24 -13.33 5.02
N ASP A 594 -5.15 -14.05 5.68
CA ASP A 594 -5.70 -13.64 6.97
C ASP A 594 -5.08 -14.49 8.10
N PRO A 595 -4.30 -13.87 9.02
CA PRO A 595 -3.68 -14.59 10.12
C PRO A 595 -4.67 -15.18 11.13
N GLN A 596 -5.87 -14.61 11.31
CA GLN A 596 -6.84 -15.09 12.32
C GLN A 596 -7.63 -16.32 11.85
N ASN A 597 -7.73 -16.52 10.54
CA ASN A 597 -8.25 -17.75 9.95
C ASN A 597 -7.16 -18.69 9.44
N ASN A 598 -5.90 -18.25 9.47
CA ASN A 598 -4.76 -18.93 8.86
C ASN A 598 -5.13 -19.38 7.44
N GLU A 599 -5.59 -18.43 6.63
CA GLU A 599 -6.16 -18.72 5.33
C GLU A 599 -5.57 -17.87 4.21
N ILE A 600 -5.48 -18.46 3.03
CA ILE A 600 -5.11 -17.78 1.78
C ILE A 600 -6.30 -17.76 0.83
N VAL A 601 -6.54 -16.61 0.18
CA VAL A 601 -7.74 -16.38 -0.62
C VAL A 601 -7.39 -15.78 -1.99
N PHE A 602 -7.91 -16.41 -3.04
CA PHE A 602 -7.69 -16.02 -4.44
C PHE A 602 -9.03 -15.84 -5.16
N PRO A 603 -9.61 -14.63 -5.20
CA PRO A 603 -10.82 -14.32 -5.96
C PRO A 603 -10.71 -14.72 -7.44
N ALA A 604 -11.83 -15.09 -8.07
CA ALA A 604 -11.89 -15.41 -9.50
C ALA A 604 -11.36 -14.27 -10.40
N GLY A 605 -11.44 -13.02 -9.93
CA GLY A 605 -11.02 -11.82 -10.65
C GLY A 605 -9.53 -11.76 -10.96
N ILE A 606 -8.65 -12.35 -10.14
CA ILE A 606 -7.19 -12.38 -10.40
C ILE A 606 -6.75 -13.62 -11.21
N LEU A 607 -7.57 -14.68 -11.25
CA LEU A 607 -7.24 -15.97 -11.87
C LEU A 607 -7.45 -15.98 -13.40
N GLN A 608 -6.82 -15.03 -14.06
CA GLN A 608 -6.89 -14.81 -15.51
C GLN A 608 -5.66 -14.03 -15.99
N GLU A 609 -5.54 -13.85 -17.31
CA GLU A 609 -4.40 -13.14 -17.90
C GLU A 609 -4.31 -11.70 -17.37
N PRO A 610 -3.08 -11.19 -17.14
CA PRO A 610 -1.79 -11.83 -17.39
C PRO A 610 -1.22 -12.63 -16.20
N PHE A 611 -1.94 -12.74 -15.08
CA PHE A 611 -1.45 -13.49 -13.90
C PHE A 611 -1.48 -14.99 -14.13
N TYR A 612 -2.57 -15.50 -14.72
CA TYR A 612 -2.78 -16.91 -14.98
C TYR A 612 -3.35 -17.13 -16.37
N SER A 613 -2.83 -18.12 -17.10
CA SER A 613 -3.44 -18.62 -18.33
C SER A 613 -3.31 -20.13 -18.39
N ILE A 614 -4.42 -20.81 -18.72
CA ILE A 614 -4.43 -22.25 -19.03
C ILE A 614 -3.50 -22.60 -20.21
N ASN A 615 -3.19 -21.63 -21.07
CA ASN A 615 -2.34 -21.84 -22.25
C ASN A 615 -0.88 -21.43 -22.02
N ALA A 616 -0.55 -20.84 -20.86
CA ALA A 616 0.83 -20.44 -20.54
C ALA A 616 1.67 -21.63 -20.07
N SER A 617 2.99 -21.50 -20.21
CA SER A 617 3.92 -22.48 -19.66
C SER A 617 3.90 -22.47 -18.12
N PRO A 618 4.35 -23.56 -17.45
CA PRO A 618 4.51 -23.56 -15.99
C PRO A 618 5.39 -22.42 -15.48
N ALA A 619 6.47 -22.09 -16.20
CA ALA A 619 7.36 -20.98 -15.83
C ALA A 619 6.64 -19.63 -15.84
N GLU A 620 5.83 -19.35 -16.87
CA GLU A 620 5.05 -18.12 -16.94
C GLU A 620 3.99 -18.05 -15.84
N ASN A 621 3.23 -19.12 -15.63
CA ASN A 621 2.21 -19.16 -14.56
C ASN A 621 2.84 -19.06 -13.16
N TYR A 622 3.99 -19.68 -12.91
CA TYR A 622 4.68 -19.54 -11.62
C TYR A 622 5.28 -18.15 -11.43
N GLY A 623 5.76 -17.50 -12.49
CA GLY A 623 6.23 -16.11 -12.42
C GLY A 623 5.08 -15.12 -12.22
N GLY A 624 3.88 -15.45 -12.71
CA GLY A 624 2.65 -14.69 -12.49
C GLY A 624 1.93 -15.11 -11.22
N ILE A 625 0.81 -15.82 -11.36
CA ILE A 625 -0.07 -16.20 -10.24
C ILE A 625 0.63 -17.05 -9.19
N GLY A 626 1.60 -17.88 -9.57
CA GLY A 626 2.34 -18.70 -8.60
C GLY A 626 3.14 -17.85 -7.61
N THR A 627 3.70 -16.73 -8.05
CA THR A 627 4.38 -15.78 -7.14
C THR A 627 3.37 -15.18 -6.17
N VAL A 628 2.19 -14.77 -6.65
CA VAL A 628 1.12 -14.25 -5.76
C VAL A 628 0.70 -15.30 -4.75
N ILE A 629 0.48 -16.56 -5.18
CA ILE A 629 0.09 -17.64 -4.27
C ILE A 629 1.16 -17.92 -3.21
N ALA A 630 2.42 -18.05 -3.62
CA ALA A 630 3.51 -18.31 -2.69
C ALA A 630 3.79 -17.12 -1.76
N HIS A 631 3.49 -15.89 -2.20
CA HIS A 631 3.51 -14.68 -1.39
C HIS A 631 2.51 -14.78 -0.23
N GLU A 632 1.24 -15.12 -0.52
CA GLU A 632 0.23 -15.30 0.53
C GLU A 632 0.57 -16.43 1.52
N ILE A 633 1.20 -17.52 1.05
CA ILE A 633 1.68 -18.59 1.96
C ILE A 633 2.80 -18.06 2.87
N THR A 634 3.66 -17.17 2.37
CA THR A 634 4.76 -16.61 3.17
C THR A 634 4.27 -15.70 4.28
N HIS A 635 3.16 -14.98 4.08
CA HIS A 635 2.58 -14.14 5.13
C HIS A 635 2.25 -14.91 6.41
N ALA A 636 2.01 -16.22 6.33
CA ALA A 636 1.88 -17.07 7.53
C ALA A 636 3.14 -17.07 8.42
N PHE A 637 4.28 -16.62 7.91
CA PHE A 637 5.58 -16.65 8.60
C PHE A 637 6.33 -15.31 8.56
N ASP A 638 5.76 -14.24 8.01
CA ASP A 638 6.40 -12.92 8.08
C ASP A 638 6.39 -12.33 9.52
N THR A 639 6.76 -11.06 9.68
CA THR A 639 6.80 -10.40 11.01
C THR A 639 5.42 -10.19 11.64
N VAL A 640 4.34 -10.30 10.86
CA VAL A 640 2.94 -10.15 11.28
C VAL A 640 2.34 -11.53 11.53
N GLY A 641 2.19 -12.35 10.49
CA GLY A 641 1.59 -13.67 10.59
C GLY A 641 2.43 -14.63 11.43
N GLY A 642 3.74 -14.41 11.53
CA GLY A 642 4.62 -15.11 12.47
C GLY A 642 4.19 -15.01 13.95
N LYS A 643 3.33 -14.05 14.32
CA LYS A 643 2.80 -13.92 15.69
C LYS A 643 1.54 -14.77 15.97
N PHE A 644 0.98 -15.42 14.94
CA PHE A 644 -0.26 -16.20 15.04
C PHE A 644 0.00 -17.71 14.95
N ASP A 645 -0.64 -18.48 15.83
CA ASP A 645 -0.58 -19.95 15.84
C ASP A 645 -1.37 -20.57 14.68
N GLU A 646 -1.36 -21.91 14.58
CA GLU A 646 -2.03 -22.65 13.50
C GLU A 646 -3.56 -22.48 13.46
N MET A 647 -4.16 -22.05 14.57
CA MET A 647 -5.59 -21.80 14.69
C MET A 647 -5.95 -20.34 14.42
N GLY A 648 -4.95 -19.48 14.28
CA GLY A 648 -5.08 -18.04 14.08
C GLY A 648 -5.19 -17.22 15.36
N ASN A 649 -4.66 -17.71 16.48
CA ASN A 649 -4.56 -16.92 17.70
C ASN A 649 -3.19 -16.25 17.79
N ALA A 650 -3.15 -14.95 18.11
CA ALA A 650 -1.95 -14.19 18.46
C ALA A 650 -1.31 -14.79 19.73
N LYS A 651 -0.41 -15.75 19.54
CA LYS A 651 0.26 -16.52 20.59
C LYS A 651 1.69 -16.80 20.16
N ASN A 652 2.63 -16.54 21.06
CA ASN A 652 4.02 -16.86 20.81
C ASN A 652 4.23 -18.38 20.71
N TRP A 653 4.55 -18.84 19.50
CA TRP A 653 4.91 -20.22 19.19
C TRP A 653 6.39 -20.36 18.82
N TRP A 654 7.20 -19.31 18.96
CA TRP A 654 8.65 -19.36 18.76
C TRP A 654 9.37 -19.77 20.05
N THR A 655 10.57 -20.32 19.90
CA THR A 655 11.57 -20.22 20.97
C THR A 655 12.24 -18.85 20.89
N GLU A 656 12.76 -18.37 22.03
CA GLU A 656 13.45 -17.06 22.10
C GLU A 656 14.63 -16.97 21.12
N ASP A 657 15.45 -18.02 21.03
CA ASP A 657 16.62 -18.05 20.15
C ASP A 657 16.21 -18.04 18.67
N ASP A 658 15.16 -18.78 18.30
CA ASP A 658 14.66 -18.82 16.92
C ASP A 658 14.03 -17.48 16.51
N TYR A 659 13.26 -16.85 17.40
CA TYR A 659 12.66 -15.54 17.14
C TYR A 659 13.74 -14.47 16.95
N ARG A 660 14.79 -14.47 17.79
CA ARG A 660 15.94 -13.59 17.61
C ARG A 660 16.64 -13.83 16.27
N ASN A 661 16.87 -15.10 15.88
CA ASN A 661 17.47 -15.44 14.58
C ASN A 661 16.61 -14.98 13.39
N PHE A 662 15.29 -15.05 13.52
CA PHE A 662 14.33 -14.54 12.54
C PHE A 662 14.42 -13.01 12.43
N MET A 663 14.36 -12.30 13.56
CA MET A 663 14.44 -10.84 13.59
C MET A 663 15.79 -10.30 13.09
N GLU A 664 16.90 -11.00 13.32
CA GLU A 664 18.21 -10.65 12.74
C GLU A 664 18.21 -10.73 11.20
N ARG A 665 17.48 -11.69 10.61
CA ARG A 665 17.32 -11.80 9.15
C ARG A 665 16.36 -10.74 8.61
N ALA A 666 15.23 -10.54 9.29
CA ALA A 666 14.29 -9.47 8.96
C ALA A 666 15.00 -8.11 8.96
N LYS A 667 15.88 -7.84 9.93
CA LYS A 667 16.66 -6.60 9.96
C LYS A 667 17.58 -6.45 8.75
N ARG A 668 18.20 -7.53 8.27
CA ARG A 668 18.99 -7.49 7.03
C ARG A 668 18.11 -7.19 5.82
N VAL A 669 16.89 -7.74 5.75
CA VAL A 669 15.91 -7.41 4.70
C VAL A 669 15.52 -5.93 4.78
N GLN A 670 15.17 -5.41 5.95
CA GLN A 670 14.89 -3.98 6.17
C GLN A 670 16.02 -3.11 5.60
N GLU A 671 17.26 -3.35 6.05
CA GLU A 671 18.44 -2.58 5.61
C GLU A 671 18.73 -2.72 4.10
N PHE A 672 18.32 -3.83 3.48
CA PHE A 672 18.49 -4.07 2.05
C PHE A 672 17.48 -3.30 1.20
N TYR A 673 16.31 -2.95 1.73
CA TYR A 673 15.26 -2.21 1.02
C TYR A 673 15.22 -0.72 1.39
N ASP A 674 15.90 -0.31 2.46
CA ASP A 674 15.84 1.04 3.00
C ASP A 674 16.56 2.09 2.13
N GLY A 675 15.94 3.27 1.98
CA GLY A 675 16.54 4.44 1.32
C GLY A 675 16.76 4.28 -0.19
N LEU A 676 16.09 3.31 -0.83
CA LEU A 676 16.16 3.11 -2.27
C LEU A 676 15.23 4.07 -2.98
N GLU A 677 15.72 4.68 -4.05
CA GLU A 677 14.93 5.68 -4.74
C GLU A 677 13.80 5.06 -5.58
N ILE A 678 12.57 5.49 -5.33
CA ILE A 678 11.36 5.10 -6.05
C ILE A 678 11.20 6.00 -7.29
N VAL A 679 11.18 7.30 -7.05
CA VAL A 679 11.24 8.37 -8.06
C VAL A 679 12.23 9.41 -7.57
N ALA A 680 12.78 10.24 -8.45
CA ALA A 680 13.89 11.13 -8.11
C ALA A 680 13.60 11.98 -6.85
N GLY A 681 14.30 11.72 -5.73
CA GLY A 681 14.11 12.41 -4.45
C GLY A 681 13.03 11.86 -3.50
N ILE A 682 12.39 10.73 -3.84
CA ILE A 682 11.46 9.99 -2.96
C ILE A 682 12.01 8.58 -2.80
N GLU A 683 12.17 8.15 -1.54
CA GLU A 683 12.85 6.92 -1.18
C GLU A 683 11.88 5.93 -0.55
N SER A 684 12.18 4.64 -0.65
CA SER A 684 11.47 3.59 0.08
C SER A 684 11.88 3.56 1.54
N ASP A 685 10.93 3.21 2.39
CA ASP A 685 11.16 2.90 3.78
C ASP A 685 11.22 1.36 3.94
N GLY A 686 12.39 0.85 4.33
CA GLY A 686 12.60 -0.58 4.49
C GLY A 686 11.88 -1.16 5.71
N GLU A 687 11.54 -0.34 6.70
CA GLU A 687 10.79 -0.73 7.92
C GLU A 687 9.30 -0.85 7.60
N LEU A 688 8.74 0.18 6.95
CA LEU A 688 7.35 0.19 6.48
C LEU A 688 7.06 -1.02 5.59
N THR A 689 8.00 -1.38 4.72
CA THR A 689 7.80 -2.41 3.70
C THR A 689 8.27 -3.82 4.09
N LEU A 690 8.71 -4.00 5.34
CA LEU A 690 9.48 -5.17 5.74
C LEU A 690 8.74 -6.51 5.51
N PHE A 691 7.50 -6.63 5.96
CA PHE A 691 6.80 -7.91 5.93
C PHE A 691 6.43 -8.32 4.49
N GLU A 692 6.03 -7.36 3.66
CA GLU A 692 5.81 -7.54 2.21
C GLU A 692 7.09 -7.96 1.49
N ASN A 693 8.23 -7.34 1.82
CA ASN A 693 9.53 -7.72 1.22
C ASN A 693 9.96 -9.14 1.63
N ILE A 694 9.64 -9.57 2.87
CA ILE A 694 9.85 -10.96 3.30
C ILE A 694 8.96 -11.92 2.50
N ALA A 695 7.70 -11.53 2.27
CA ALA A 695 6.75 -12.32 1.50
C ALA A 695 7.18 -12.48 0.03
N ASP A 696 7.63 -11.40 -0.62
CA ASP A 696 8.18 -11.44 -1.99
C ASP A 696 9.42 -12.36 -2.11
N LEU A 697 10.35 -12.26 -1.16
CA LEU A 697 11.54 -13.12 -1.11
C LEU A 697 11.18 -14.59 -0.89
N GLY A 698 10.25 -14.87 0.03
CA GLY A 698 9.76 -16.24 0.27
C GLY A 698 9.07 -16.81 -0.96
N ALA A 699 8.20 -16.03 -1.60
CA ALA A 699 7.49 -16.43 -2.81
C ALA A 699 8.43 -16.82 -3.95
N MET A 700 9.43 -15.97 -4.20
CA MET A 700 10.45 -16.20 -5.23
C MET A 700 11.27 -17.46 -4.93
N SER A 701 11.69 -17.62 -3.67
CA SER A 701 12.41 -18.79 -3.16
C SER A 701 11.62 -20.10 -3.34
N CYS A 702 10.30 -20.06 -3.08
CA CYS A 702 9.41 -21.21 -3.23
C CYS A 702 9.17 -21.55 -4.71
N CYS A 703 8.84 -20.56 -5.54
CA CYS A 703 8.58 -20.78 -6.96
C CYS A 703 9.80 -21.34 -7.70
N LEU A 704 11.00 -20.83 -7.40
CA LEU A 704 12.24 -21.34 -8.00
C LEU A 704 12.52 -22.80 -7.62
N GLU A 705 12.27 -23.18 -6.37
CA GLU A 705 12.40 -24.56 -5.91
C GLU A 705 11.42 -25.50 -6.65
N VAL A 706 10.16 -25.09 -6.81
CA VAL A 706 9.18 -25.85 -7.60
C VAL A 706 9.64 -25.97 -9.06
N LEU A 707 10.06 -24.87 -9.66
CA LEU A 707 10.48 -24.85 -11.06
C LEU A 707 11.71 -25.73 -11.30
N SER A 708 12.64 -25.80 -10.33
CA SER A 708 13.85 -26.66 -10.41
C SER A 708 13.54 -28.15 -10.58
N GLN A 709 12.33 -28.59 -10.25
CA GLN A 709 11.88 -29.98 -10.38
C GLN A 709 11.50 -30.35 -11.82
N TYR A 710 11.36 -29.37 -12.72
CA TYR A 710 11.03 -29.58 -14.13
C TYR A 710 12.27 -29.98 -14.96
N GLU A 711 12.07 -30.76 -16.02
CA GLU A 711 13.13 -31.12 -16.96
C GLU A 711 13.45 -29.91 -17.87
N ASN A 712 14.51 -29.16 -17.54
CA ASN A 712 14.93 -27.90 -18.17
C ASN A 712 14.01 -26.70 -17.82
N PRO A 713 14.09 -26.16 -16.59
CA PRO A 713 13.32 -25.00 -16.18
C PRO A 713 13.65 -23.76 -17.03
N ASP A 714 12.62 -23.06 -17.51
CA ASP A 714 12.77 -21.77 -18.19
C ASP A 714 12.75 -20.63 -17.18
N TYR A 715 13.89 -20.40 -16.52
CA TYR A 715 14.04 -19.31 -15.56
C TYR A 715 13.86 -17.93 -16.19
N GLN A 716 14.19 -17.75 -17.48
CA GLN A 716 14.00 -16.46 -18.14
C GLN A 716 12.51 -16.12 -18.31
N ALA A 717 11.69 -17.09 -18.72
CA ALA A 717 10.25 -16.90 -18.81
C ALA A 717 9.62 -16.61 -17.43
N PHE A 718 10.08 -17.31 -16.40
CA PHE A 718 9.65 -17.08 -15.02
C PHE A 718 9.93 -15.67 -14.52
N PHE A 719 11.19 -15.21 -14.56
CA PHE A 719 11.55 -13.87 -14.08
C PHE A 719 10.90 -12.75 -14.91
N LYS A 720 10.73 -12.94 -16.22
CA LYS A 720 10.04 -11.96 -17.07
C LYS A 720 8.55 -11.89 -16.76
N SER A 721 7.89 -13.03 -16.55
CA SER A 721 6.48 -13.07 -16.14
C SER A 721 6.27 -12.34 -14.81
N ASN A 722 7.16 -12.57 -13.83
CA ASN A 722 7.17 -11.84 -12.57
C ASN A 722 7.31 -10.33 -12.77
N ALA A 723 8.28 -9.87 -13.57
CA ALA A 723 8.43 -8.44 -13.83
C ALA A 723 7.19 -7.82 -14.53
N VAL A 724 6.48 -8.58 -15.37
CA VAL A 724 5.29 -8.11 -16.10
C VAL A 724 4.09 -7.91 -15.19
N ILE A 725 3.84 -8.79 -14.21
CA ILE A 725 2.70 -8.61 -13.29
C ILE A 725 2.84 -7.37 -12.40
N TRP A 726 4.07 -6.87 -12.22
CA TRP A 726 4.37 -5.68 -11.44
C TRP A 726 4.47 -4.39 -12.25
N ARG A 727 4.03 -4.34 -13.51
CA ARG A 727 4.02 -3.06 -14.26
C ARG A 727 3.23 -2.01 -13.48
N GLN A 728 3.83 -0.83 -13.35
CA GLN A 728 3.27 0.28 -12.61
C GLN A 728 3.75 1.59 -13.21
N THR A 729 2.84 2.54 -13.30
CA THR A 729 3.13 3.95 -13.45
C THR A 729 2.22 4.74 -12.53
N LEU A 730 2.73 5.81 -11.95
CA LEU A 730 1.98 6.65 -11.03
C LEU A 730 2.41 8.11 -11.12
N THR A 731 1.55 8.99 -10.66
CA THR A 731 1.88 10.41 -10.40
C THR A 731 2.97 10.49 -9.34
N ARG A 732 3.73 11.59 -9.36
CA ARG A 732 4.78 11.82 -8.35
C ARG A 732 4.18 12.03 -6.96
N GLU A 733 3.04 12.69 -6.89
CA GLU A 733 2.29 13.01 -5.68
C GLU A 733 1.84 11.72 -4.97
N LEU A 734 1.27 10.77 -5.71
CA LEU A 734 0.96 9.44 -5.17
C LEU A 734 2.22 8.67 -4.75
N ALA A 735 3.36 8.85 -5.43
CA ALA A 735 4.61 8.19 -5.04
C ALA A 735 5.11 8.69 -3.68
N ASP A 736 4.99 10.00 -3.43
CA ASP A 736 5.29 10.64 -2.14
C ASP A 736 4.35 10.12 -1.05
N TYR A 737 3.05 10.08 -1.33
CA TYR A 737 2.09 9.54 -0.36
C TYR A 737 2.40 8.08 -0.01
N PHE A 738 2.50 7.20 -1.01
CA PHE A 738 2.77 5.78 -0.78
C PHE A 738 4.11 5.50 -0.10
N SER A 739 5.15 6.33 -0.29
CA SER A 739 6.41 6.13 0.44
C SER A 739 6.28 6.29 1.96
N ASN A 740 5.16 6.85 2.45
CA ASN A 740 4.91 7.06 3.87
C ASN A 740 3.83 6.13 4.44
N VAL A 741 3.01 5.47 3.61
CA VAL A 741 1.84 4.71 4.11
C VAL A 741 1.64 3.34 3.47
N ASP A 742 2.15 3.10 2.27
CA ASP A 742 1.98 1.83 1.58
C ASP A 742 3.06 0.86 2.08
N VAL A 743 2.61 -0.21 2.73
CA VAL A 743 3.47 -1.31 3.21
C VAL A 743 4.11 -2.09 2.06
N HIS A 744 3.66 -1.90 0.82
CA HIS A 744 4.30 -2.52 -0.32
C HIS A 744 5.42 -1.64 -0.87
N SER A 745 6.59 -2.25 -1.12
CA SER A 745 7.62 -1.61 -1.92
C SER A 745 7.08 -1.17 -3.29
N ASN A 746 7.63 -0.09 -3.86
CA ASN A 746 7.31 0.29 -5.23
C ASN A 746 7.67 -0.84 -6.21
N ALA A 747 6.92 -0.99 -7.30
CA ALA A 747 7.07 -2.09 -8.24
C ALA A 747 8.50 -2.34 -8.74
N ILE A 748 9.24 -1.27 -9.09
CA ILE A 748 10.63 -1.41 -9.56
C ILE A 748 11.53 -1.99 -8.46
N ILE A 749 11.28 -1.64 -7.20
CA ILE A 749 11.99 -2.14 -6.04
C ILE A 749 11.58 -3.59 -5.78
N ARG A 750 10.28 -3.90 -5.75
CA ARG A 750 9.77 -5.28 -5.57
C ARG A 750 10.42 -6.25 -6.55
N VAL A 751 10.48 -5.89 -7.84
CA VAL A 751 11.09 -6.76 -8.85
C VAL A 751 12.61 -6.79 -8.70
N ASN A 752 13.28 -5.64 -8.84
CA ASN A 752 14.74 -5.63 -8.95
C ASN A 752 15.44 -6.06 -7.64
N ARG A 753 14.88 -5.73 -6.48
CA ARG A 753 15.50 -6.13 -5.20
C ARG A 753 15.19 -7.57 -4.84
N THR A 754 14.09 -8.16 -5.28
CA THR A 754 13.80 -9.58 -5.01
C THR A 754 14.72 -10.49 -5.83
N VAL A 755 14.75 -10.33 -7.16
CA VAL A 755 15.41 -11.30 -8.06
C VAL A 755 16.93 -11.41 -7.85
N VAL A 756 17.58 -10.33 -7.41
CA VAL A 756 19.05 -10.29 -7.21
C VAL A 756 19.54 -11.10 -6.01
N ASN A 757 18.64 -11.72 -5.25
CA ASN A 757 19.00 -12.61 -4.15
C ASN A 757 19.17 -14.09 -4.57
N PHE A 758 18.84 -14.44 -5.82
CA PHE A 758 18.76 -15.83 -6.29
C PHE A 758 19.77 -16.13 -7.40
N ASP A 759 20.54 -17.22 -7.27
CA ASP A 759 21.59 -17.57 -8.23
C ASP A 759 21.03 -17.87 -9.63
N GLU A 760 19.82 -18.41 -9.70
CA GLU A 760 19.08 -18.68 -10.94
C GLU A 760 18.92 -17.42 -11.80
N PHE A 761 18.78 -16.24 -11.17
CA PHE A 761 18.73 -14.96 -11.88
C PHE A 761 20.08 -14.62 -12.52
N TYR A 762 21.18 -14.81 -11.78
CA TYR A 762 22.54 -14.54 -12.27
C TYR A 762 22.90 -15.48 -13.41
N GLU A 763 22.51 -16.75 -13.33
CA GLU A 763 22.72 -17.73 -14.39
C GLU A 763 21.86 -17.44 -15.62
N ALA A 764 20.56 -17.13 -15.43
CA ALA A 764 19.62 -16.90 -16.52
C ALA A 764 19.97 -15.67 -17.37
N PHE A 765 20.52 -14.61 -16.75
CA PHE A 765 20.83 -13.34 -17.41
C PHE A 765 22.33 -13.02 -17.49
N VAL A 766 23.18 -13.92 -17.02
CA VAL A 766 24.65 -13.81 -17.06
C VAL A 766 25.12 -12.50 -16.41
N ILE A 767 24.69 -12.30 -15.16
CA ILE A 767 25.01 -11.12 -14.34
C ILE A 767 26.41 -11.25 -13.74
N SER A 768 27.15 -10.15 -13.73
CA SER A 768 28.55 -10.02 -13.29
C SER A 768 28.74 -8.73 -12.48
N GLU A 769 29.88 -8.59 -11.81
CA GLU A 769 30.22 -7.41 -10.98
C GLU A 769 30.16 -6.04 -11.69
N LYS A 770 30.05 -6.02 -13.01
CA LYS A 770 29.96 -4.80 -13.81
C LYS A 770 28.52 -4.33 -14.03
N ASP A 771 27.55 -5.21 -13.83
CA ASP A 771 26.16 -5.01 -14.20
C ASP A 771 25.39 -4.33 -13.07
N GLY A 772 24.42 -3.47 -13.39
CA GLY A 772 23.64 -2.72 -12.40
C GLY A 772 22.79 -3.56 -11.44
N MET A 773 22.43 -4.78 -11.83
CA MET A 773 21.69 -5.74 -11.02
C MET A 773 22.58 -6.62 -10.13
N TYR A 774 23.90 -6.40 -10.12
CA TYR A 774 24.80 -7.20 -9.29
C TYR A 774 24.73 -6.83 -7.80
N VAL A 775 24.57 -7.86 -6.96
CA VAL A 775 24.70 -7.77 -5.51
C VAL A 775 25.70 -8.85 -5.03
N PRO A 776 26.74 -8.50 -4.27
CA PRO A 776 27.68 -9.47 -3.68
C PRO A 776 26.94 -10.53 -2.86
N LEU A 777 27.40 -11.78 -2.93
CA LEU A 777 26.72 -12.92 -2.30
C LEU A 777 26.48 -12.71 -0.79
N GLU A 778 27.44 -12.08 -0.09
CA GLU A 778 27.37 -11.77 1.33
C GLU A 778 26.34 -10.68 1.69
N GLU A 779 25.95 -9.84 0.73
CA GLU A 779 24.96 -8.78 0.89
C GLU A 779 23.54 -9.25 0.54
N ARG A 780 23.39 -10.38 -0.16
CA ARG A 780 22.09 -10.97 -0.47
C ARG A 780 21.38 -11.43 0.81
N VAL A 781 20.06 -11.29 0.79
CA VAL A 781 19.18 -11.50 1.94
C VAL A 781 18.14 -12.58 1.65
N GLY A 782 17.62 -13.18 2.72
CA GLY A 782 16.59 -14.22 2.65
C GLY A 782 16.22 -14.70 4.05
N VAL A 783 15.02 -15.26 4.16
CA VAL A 783 14.47 -15.80 5.43
C VAL A 783 14.09 -17.27 5.28
N TRP A 784 13.20 -17.57 4.31
CA TRP A 784 12.46 -18.84 4.17
C TRP A 784 12.99 -19.79 3.10
#